data_AF-A0A3B5L2E2-F1
#
_entry.id   AF-A0A3B5L2E2-F1
#
_cell.length_a   1.000
_cell.length_b   1.000
_cell.length_c   1.000
_cell.angle_alpha   90.00
_cell.angle_beta   90.00
_cell.angle_gamma   90.00
#
_symmetry.space_group_name_H-M   'P 1'
#
loop_
_entity.id
_entity.type
_entity.pdbx_description
1 polymer ?
#
loop_
_entity_poly.entity_id
_entity_poly.type
_entity_poly.pdbx_seq_one_letter_code
_entity_poly.pdbx_strand_id
1 'polypeptide(L)'
;MCVCFQIWTDELFDLATNILSRNSSRIRHLYKMFVIFQYSALISLQSESIKTEDLTWEVFLKFLDNLCIRPELQSIFEEWYFGARRKPFISLDQFLEFLNDKQRDSRLNEVLYPPLKRDQVRQVMEKFESNLSQLERDQLSLQGFSRFLNSEENNSLPLENLDLFDDMTHPLAHYFINSSHNTYLTVGQLTGASSVEMYRQVLLTGCRCIELDCWKGKPPDEEPYITHGFTMTTEIPFKEVIEAIAETAFKASPYPLILSFENHVDSPKQQAKMAEYCRTIFGDALLIDPLDKYPLEQNIPLPSPQELMGKILIKNKKKPHLEKTTVRRKDPVLTQPSPSRGGEGESEEEEDNEPLPEGKKAASEEGTALNEVSATEEMSNLVNYVQPVKFKGFDNALSKWRRRHYEMSSFVETKAIEILKTFPFEYNKKQMSRIYPKGTRVDSSNYMPQLFWNIGCQMVALNFQTLDLPMQLNMGVFEYNGHSGYLLKPEIMTRGDKQFDPFTEEIVDGIVANTIISGQFLTDKKVGIYVEVDLFGLPQDTKRRCKTKTSNGNSMDPVWEDERFVFYKVILPSLASLRISAFEENGRFIGHRILPVSSLKRGYRYINLRTEFNQPLLVASLLVYTEAKDYVPNQHMGKFAKLISLLRKTTYVPSLSLEELKQNKNLTKLRKKQIKDFNELQKKNQKKVNAKSFIWM
;
A
#
# COMPACT_ATOMS: atom_id res chain seq x y z
N MET A 1 37.42 5.51 17.08
CA MET A 1 37.01 5.99 15.74
C MET A 1 35.95 5.10 15.11
N CYS A 2 36.16 3.78 14.94
CA CYS A 2 35.15 2.89 14.32
C CYS A 2 33.80 2.84 15.06
N VAL A 3 33.79 2.79 16.40
CA VAL A 3 32.53 2.80 17.18
C VAL A 3 31.75 4.11 17.00
N CYS A 4 32.44 5.25 16.99
CA CYS A 4 31.81 6.55 16.75
C CYS A 4 31.27 6.68 15.31
N PHE A 5 31.98 6.09 14.34
CA PHE A 5 31.52 6.06 12.95
C PHE A 5 30.26 5.20 12.80
N GLN A 6 30.21 4.02 13.42
CA GLN A 6 29.04 3.15 13.42
C GLN A 6 27.81 3.82 14.05
N ILE A 7 27.98 4.43 15.23
CA ILE A 7 26.90 5.18 15.89
C ILE A 7 26.38 6.29 14.97
N TRP A 8 27.29 7.05 14.35
CA TRP A 8 26.92 8.13 13.46
C TRP A 8 26.18 7.64 12.21
N THR A 9 26.59 6.51 11.62
CA THR A 9 25.90 5.93 10.46
C THR A 9 24.51 5.42 10.82
N ASP A 10 24.35 4.81 12.00
CA ASP A 10 23.06 4.28 12.45
C ASP A 10 22.08 5.43 12.74
N GLU A 11 22.53 6.48 13.45
CA GLU A 11 21.72 7.67 13.71
C GLU A 11 21.31 8.41 12.41
N LEU A 12 22.24 8.52 11.45
CA LEU A 12 21.95 9.14 10.15
C LEU A 12 20.94 8.30 9.35
N PHE A 13 21.07 6.98 9.39
CA PHE A 13 20.14 6.07 8.74
C PHE A 13 18.73 6.18 9.34
N ASP A 14 18.62 6.17 10.67
CA ASP A 14 17.34 6.36 11.37
C ASP A 14 16.70 7.69 11.01
N LEU A 15 17.48 8.77 10.95
CA LEU A 15 16.97 10.09 10.55
C LEU A 15 16.50 10.11 9.09
N ALA A 16 17.24 9.48 8.18
CA ALA A 16 16.93 9.44 6.75
C ALA A 16 15.72 8.55 6.45
N THR A 17 15.48 7.51 7.25
CA THR A 17 14.39 6.55 7.09
C THR A 17 13.15 6.87 7.93
N ASN A 18 13.25 7.83 8.85
CA ASN A 18 12.15 8.23 9.72
C ASN A 18 10.89 8.65 8.95
N ILE A 19 9.82 7.87 9.10
CA ILE A 19 8.56 8.05 8.37
C ILE A 19 7.87 9.38 8.71
N LEU A 20 7.96 9.84 9.97
CA LEU A 20 7.36 11.11 10.41
C LEU A 20 8.12 12.32 9.83
N SER A 21 9.44 12.20 9.65
CA SER A 21 10.24 13.24 8.99
C SER A 21 9.86 13.36 7.51
N ARG A 22 9.67 12.23 6.82
CA ARG A 22 9.24 12.18 5.42
C ARG A 22 7.79 12.65 5.20
N ASN A 23 6.93 12.41 6.18
CA ASN A 23 5.51 12.81 6.18
C ASN A 23 5.24 14.07 7.02
N SER A 24 6.27 14.88 7.24
CA SER A 24 6.17 16.09 8.06
C SER A 24 5.24 17.13 7.45
N SER A 25 4.71 18.01 8.30
CA SER A 25 3.80 19.09 7.91
C SER A 25 4.45 20.07 6.93
N ARG A 26 3.60 20.87 6.27
CA ARG A 26 4.06 21.94 5.40
C ARG A 26 4.96 22.94 6.13
N ILE A 27 4.61 23.34 7.36
CA ILE A 27 5.42 24.29 8.13
C ILE A 27 6.84 23.75 8.41
N ARG A 28 7.00 22.45 8.66
CA ARG A 28 8.33 21.83 8.82
C ARG A 28 9.14 21.84 7.53
N HIS A 29 8.49 21.65 6.38
CA HIS A 29 9.12 21.75 5.07
C HIS A 29 9.58 23.18 4.76
N LEU A 30 8.76 24.19 5.09
CA LEU A 30 9.15 25.60 5.02
C LEU A 30 10.31 25.94 5.97
N TYR A 31 10.34 25.32 7.16
CA TYR A 31 11.47 25.48 8.09
C TYR A 31 12.76 24.86 7.53
N LYS A 32 12.69 23.69 6.89
CA LYS A 32 13.85 23.10 6.17
C LYS A 32 14.36 24.06 5.09
N MET A 33 13.46 24.70 4.34
CA MET A 33 13.82 25.74 3.36
C MET A 33 14.51 26.94 4.03
N PHE A 34 13.99 27.42 5.16
CA PHE A 34 14.59 28.51 5.94
C PHE A 34 16.02 28.17 6.37
N VAL A 35 16.26 26.98 6.90
CA VAL A 35 17.61 26.53 7.31
C VAL A 35 18.57 26.51 6.11
N ILE A 36 18.13 26.03 4.95
CA ILE A 36 18.93 26.06 3.71
C ILE A 36 19.23 27.50 3.28
N PHE A 37 18.26 28.41 3.41
CA PHE A 37 18.43 29.83 3.10
C PHE A 37 19.46 30.49 4.02
N GLN A 38 19.37 30.21 5.33
CA GLN A 38 20.29 30.75 6.33
C GLN A 38 21.73 30.25 6.10
N TYR A 39 21.90 28.98 5.74
CA TYR A 39 23.20 28.41 5.40
C TYR A 39 23.77 29.01 4.11
N SER A 40 22.92 29.24 3.09
CA SER A 40 23.33 29.89 1.84
C SER A 40 23.75 31.34 2.06
N ALA A 41 23.04 32.07 2.92
CA ALA A 41 23.40 33.43 3.32
C ALA A 41 24.74 33.48 4.07
N LEU A 42 25.05 32.45 4.87
CA LEU A 42 26.31 32.33 5.61
C LEU A 42 27.52 32.06 4.70
N ILE A 43 27.33 31.34 3.59
CA ILE A 43 28.39 31.00 2.63
C ILE A 43 28.59 32.11 1.58
N SER A 44 27.57 32.91 1.29
CA SER A 44 27.64 33.96 0.28
C SER A 44 28.59 35.09 0.71
N LEU A 45 29.76 35.17 0.07
CA LEU A 45 30.76 36.24 0.22
C LEU A 45 30.39 37.52 -0.56
N GLN A 46 29.16 37.64 -1.07
CA GLN A 46 28.74 38.79 -1.87
C GLN A 46 28.28 39.97 -1.00
N SER A 47 28.51 41.19 -1.52
CA SER A 47 28.14 42.46 -0.91
C SER A 47 26.63 42.68 -0.73
N GLU A 48 25.79 41.84 -1.35
CA GLU A 48 24.32 41.86 -1.27
C GLU A 48 23.76 40.74 -0.36
N SER A 49 24.53 40.27 0.63
CA SER A 49 24.09 39.23 1.58
C SER A 49 23.30 39.82 2.75
N ILE A 50 22.21 39.15 3.14
CA ILE A 50 21.48 39.44 4.38
C ILE A 50 22.24 38.80 5.53
N LYS A 51 22.45 39.54 6.62
CA LYS A 51 23.08 38.97 7.81
C LYS A 51 22.20 37.89 8.43
N THR A 52 22.82 36.80 8.87
CA THR A 52 22.11 35.69 9.51
C THR A 52 21.40 36.08 10.82
N GLU A 53 21.85 37.14 11.50
CA GLU A 53 21.19 37.70 12.70
C GLU A 53 19.84 38.38 12.38
N ASP A 54 19.70 38.93 11.17
CA ASP A 54 18.48 39.63 10.72
C ASP A 54 17.48 38.66 10.07
N LEU A 55 17.96 37.51 9.56
CA LEU A 55 17.16 36.47 8.95
C LEU A 55 16.56 35.51 10.00
N THR A 56 15.62 36.03 10.79
CA THR A 56 14.84 35.22 11.75
C THR A 56 13.71 34.45 11.06
N TRP A 57 13.19 33.42 11.73
CA TRP A 57 12.06 32.64 11.24
C TRP A 57 10.81 33.50 11.00
N GLU A 58 10.53 34.44 11.89
CA GLU A 58 9.39 35.36 11.77
C GLU A 58 9.54 36.29 10.56
N VAL A 59 10.77 36.77 10.29
CA VAL A 59 11.07 37.59 9.11
C VAL A 59 10.89 36.77 7.84
N PHE A 60 11.36 35.51 7.83
CA PHE A 60 11.18 34.61 6.70
C PHE A 60 9.70 34.32 6.40
N LEU A 61 8.88 34.06 7.42
CA LEU A 61 7.44 33.87 7.23
C LEU A 61 6.76 35.13 6.68
N LYS A 62 7.11 36.32 7.19
CA LYS A 62 6.59 37.59 6.64
C LYS A 62 7.03 37.81 5.20
N PHE A 63 8.26 37.41 4.85
CA PHE A 63 8.74 37.44 3.48
C PHE A 63 7.88 36.53 2.57
N LEU A 64 7.57 35.31 3.00
CA LEU A 64 6.70 34.41 2.25
C LEU A 64 5.28 34.94 2.10
N ASP A 65 4.71 35.53 3.16
CA ASP A 65 3.38 36.16 3.14
C ASP A 65 3.33 37.32 2.12
N ASN A 66 4.43 38.06 1.96
CA ASN A 66 4.55 39.14 0.97
C ASN A 66 4.85 38.63 -0.45
N LEU A 67 5.57 37.51 -0.58
CA LEU A 67 5.97 36.93 -1.86
C LEU A 67 4.81 36.18 -2.54
N CYS A 68 4.04 35.43 -1.76
CA CYS A 68 2.95 34.60 -2.25
C CYS A 68 1.63 35.06 -1.64
N ILE A 69 0.87 35.84 -2.40
CA ILE A 69 -0.44 36.35 -1.96
C ILE A 69 -1.45 35.20 -2.00
N ARG A 70 -2.30 35.09 -0.98
CA ARG A 70 -3.21 33.95 -0.76
C ARG A 70 -4.69 34.34 -0.79
N PRO A 71 -5.23 34.73 -1.95
CA PRO A 71 -6.63 35.19 -2.06
C PRO A 71 -7.64 34.08 -1.69
N GLU A 72 -7.31 32.82 -1.95
CA GLU A 72 -8.16 31.69 -1.63
C GLU A 72 -8.30 31.45 -0.12
N LEU A 73 -7.22 31.70 0.65
CA LEU A 73 -7.30 31.62 2.11
C LEU A 73 -8.19 32.72 2.68
N GLN A 74 -8.14 33.92 2.08
CA GLN A 74 -9.06 35.00 2.40
C GLN A 74 -10.50 34.57 2.13
N SER A 75 -10.81 34.01 0.95
CA SER A 75 -12.16 33.52 0.62
C SER A 75 -12.66 32.42 1.57
N ILE A 76 -11.80 31.47 1.96
CA ILE A 76 -12.15 30.42 2.92
C ILE A 76 -12.40 31.03 4.31
N PHE A 77 -11.53 31.93 4.76
CA PHE A 77 -11.68 32.61 6.05
C PHE A 77 -12.98 33.42 6.08
N GLU A 78 -13.28 34.10 4.98
CA GLU A 78 -14.52 34.82 4.71
C GLU A 78 -15.76 33.95 4.85
N GLU A 79 -15.81 32.79 4.19
CA GLU A 79 -16.94 31.83 4.29
C GLU A 79 -17.33 31.56 5.76
N TRP A 80 -16.35 31.46 6.65
CA TRP A 80 -16.56 31.08 8.05
C TRP A 80 -16.86 32.22 9.01
N TYR A 81 -16.37 33.43 8.76
CA TYR A 81 -16.74 34.58 9.59
C TYR A 81 -18.03 35.27 9.12
N PHE A 82 -18.47 35.12 7.86
CA PHE A 82 -19.61 35.85 7.27
C PHE A 82 -21.00 35.48 7.81
N GLY A 83 -21.09 34.74 8.93
CA GLY A 83 -22.29 34.66 9.76
C GLY A 83 -22.73 36.03 10.28
N ALA A 84 -23.69 36.66 9.59
CA ALA A 84 -24.48 37.86 9.93
C ALA A 84 -23.76 39.21 10.23
N ARG A 85 -22.46 39.28 10.54
CA ARG A 85 -21.76 40.56 10.79
C ARG A 85 -20.31 40.55 10.28
N ARG A 86 -20.00 41.40 9.30
CA ARG A 86 -18.65 41.69 8.75
C ARG A 86 -17.61 41.99 9.84
N LYS A 87 -16.98 40.97 10.41
CA LYS A 87 -15.93 41.12 11.42
C LYS A 87 -14.64 40.46 10.90
N PRO A 88 -13.47 41.08 11.05
CA PRO A 88 -12.21 40.59 10.49
C PRO A 88 -11.57 39.48 11.34
N PHE A 89 -12.38 38.56 11.89
CA PHE A 89 -11.92 37.49 12.77
C PHE A 89 -12.92 36.32 12.82
N ILE A 90 -12.42 35.12 13.12
CA ILE A 90 -13.23 33.94 13.45
C ILE A 90 -13.32 33.82 14.98
N SER A 91 -14.52 33.71 15.54
CA SER A 91 -14.71 33.48 16.98
C SER A 91 -14.45 32.02 17.39
N LEU A 92 -14.18 31.77 18.67
CA LEU A 92 -14.01 30.41 19.21
C LEU A 92 -15.17 29.46 18.85
N ASP A 93 -16.42 29.93 18.84
CA ASP A 93 -17.58 29.12 18.44
C ASP A 93 -17.56 28.78 16.95
N GLN A 94 -17.24 29.74 16.09
CA GLN A 94 -17.13 29.50 14.65
C GLN A 94 -15.96 28.56 14.32
N PHE A 95 -14.84 28.69 15.05
CA PHE A 95 -13.70 27.80 14.86
C PHE A 95 -13.99 26.38 15.38
N LEU A 96 -14.72 26.25 16.48
CA LEU A 96 -15.24 24.98 16.99
C LEU A 96 -16.13 24.28 15.95
N GLU A 97 -17.05 25.02 15.33
CA GLU A 97 -17.91 24.52 14.24
C GLU A 97 -17.06 24.13 13.01
N PHE A 98 -16.11 24.96 12.60
CA PHE A 98 -15.19 24.66 11.51
C PHE A 98 -14.46 23.32 11.70
N LEU A 99 -13.86 23.12 12.88
CA LEU A 99 -13.10 21.91 13.17
C LEU A 99 -13.98 20.67 13.22
N ASN A 100 -15.13 20.75 13.91
CA ASN A 100 -16.00 19.58 14.11
C ASN A 100 -16.89 19.26 12.91
N ASP A 101 -17.29 20.26 12.11
CA ASP A 101 -18.25 20.05 11.02
C ASP A 101 -17.59 19.99 9.64
N LYS A 102 -16.42 20.62 9.42
CA LYS A 102 -15.74 20.59 8.11
C LYS A 102 -14.35 19.99 8.10
N GLN A 103 -13.60 19.98 9.20
CA GLN A 103 -12.31 19.27 9.25
C GLN A 103 -12.43 17.83 9.78
N ARG A 104 -13.45 17.52 10.58
CA ARG A 104 -13.66 16.16 11.10
C ARG A 104 -14.19 15.23 10.01
N ASP A 105 -13.59 14.05 9.91
CA ASP A 105 -14.11 12.96 9.10
C ASP A 105 -15.41 12.42 9.71
N SER A 106 -16.50 12.44 8.92
CA SER A 106 -17.82 11.99 9.35
C SER A 106 -17.91 10.47 9.52
N ARG A 107 -17.00 9.70 8.92
CA ARG A 107 -16.97 8.23 9.01
C ARG A 107 -16.46 7.75 10.37
N LEU A 108 -15.73 8.60 11.09
CA LEU A 108 -15.15 8.25 12.38
C LEU A 108 -16.21 8.21 13.49
N ASN A 109 -16.17 7.14 14.29
CA ASN A 109 -17.04 6.94 15.43
C ASN A 109 -16.87 8.07 16.48
N GLU A 110 -17.97 8.69 16.90
CA GLU A 110 -17.97 9.83 17.84
C GLU A 110 -17.54 9.47 19.28
N VAL A 111 -17.55 8.18 19.65
CA VAL A 111 -17.09 7.73 20.97
C VAL A 111 -15.58 7.49 20.96
N LEU A 112 -15.08 6.82 19.92
CA LEU A 112 -13.64 6.54 19.77
C LEU A 112 -12.85 7.80 19.40
N TYR A 113 -13.45 8.68 18.59
CA TYR A 113 -12.88 9.95 18.13
C TYR A 113 -13.83 11.09 18.48
N PRO A 114 -13.87 11.52 19.75
CA PRO A 114 -14.81 12.54 20.20
C PRO A 114 -14.55 13.88 19.50
N PRO A 115 -15.62 14.66 19.22
CA PRO A 115 -15.46 16.02 18.72
C PRO A 115 -14.69 16.87 19.73
N LEU A 116 -13.98 17.87 19.22
CA LEU A 116 -13.22 18.81 20.05
C LEU A 116 -14.18 19.62 20.93
N LYS A 117 -13.78 19.84 22.18
CA LYS A 117 -14.49 20.69 23.14
C LYS A 117 -13.98 22.13 23.07
N ARG A 118 -14.76 23.10 23.56
CA ARG A 118 -14.37 24.53 23.60
C ARG A 118 -12.96 24.75 24.18
N ASP A 119 -12.64 24.12 25.30
CA ASP A 119 -11.33 24.31 25.96
C ASP A 119 -10.17 23.81 25.09
N GLN A 120 -10.37 22.70 24.36
CA GLN A 120 -9.37 22.17 23.44
C GLN A 120 -9.19 23.08 22.22
N VAL A 121 -10.28 23.62 21.67
CA VAL A 121 -10.21 24.57 20.55
C VAL A 121 -9.56 25.87 20.99
N ARG A 122 -9.78 26.33 22.23
CA ARG A 122 -9.08 27.49 22.79
C ARG A 122 -7.57 27.25 22.86
N GLN A 123 -7.12 26.07 23.30
CA GLN A 123 -5.69 25.70 23.29
C GLN A 123 -5.09 25.71 21.89
N VAL A 124 -5.83 25.25 20.88
CA VAL A 124 -5.42 25.35 19.47
C VAL A 124 -5.28 26.83 19.06
N MET A 125 -6.21 27.70 19.44
CA MET A 125 -6.10 29.14 19.16
C MET A 125 -4.88 29.77 19.84
N GLU A 126 -4.62 29.44 21.11
CA GLU A 126 -3.45 29.90 21.88
C GLU A 126 -2.13 29.53 21.20
N LYS A 127 -2.09 28.39 20.50
CA LYS A 127 -0.91 27.91 19.78
C LYS A 127 -0.62 28.65 18.48
N PHE A 128 -1.66 29.10 17.76
CA PHE A 128 -1.50 29.64 16.40
C PHE A 128 -1.71 31.15 16.29
N GLU A 129 -2.46 31.77 17.21
CA GLU A 129 -2.68 33.21 17.23
C GLU A 129 -1.50 33.94 17.89
N SER A 130 -0.89 34.89 17.17
CA SER A 130 0.18 35.73 17.73
C SER A 130 -0.34 37.00 18.39
N ASN A 131 -1.52 37.48 18.00
CA ASN A 131 -2.09 38.70 18.54
C ASN A 131 -2.81 38.42 19.86
N LEU A 132 -2.12 38.68 20.97
CA LEU A 132 -2.64 38.49 22.33
C LEU A 132 -3.97 39.21 22.56
N SER A 133 -4.20 40.39 21.96
CA SER A 133 -5.47 41.13 22.12
C SER A 133 -6.66 40.43 21.46
N GLN A 134 -6.43 39.74 20.34
CA GLN A 134 -7.47 38.91 19.71
C GLN A 134 -7.69 37.62 20.50
N LEU A 135 -6.60 37.00 20.95
CA LEU A 135 -6.65 35.77 21.74
C LEU A 135 -7.40 35.96 23.07
N GLU A 136 -7.18 37.06 23.79
CA GLU A 136 -7.93 37.43 25.00
C GLU A 136 -9.45 37.54 24.76
N ARG A 137 -9.84 37.85 23.52
CA ARG A 137 -11.25 38.00 23.11
C ARG A 137 -11.82 36.76 22.44
N ASP A 138 -11.11 35.65 22.45
CA ASP A 138 -11.49 34.40 21.78
C ASP A 138 -11.67 34.57 20.27
N GLN A 139 -10.73 35.29 19.64
CA GLN A 139 -10.73 35.63 18.22
C GLN A 139 -9.47 35.09 17.53
N LEU A 140 -9.66 34.52 16.35
CA LEU A 140 -8.61 34.03 15.46
C LEU A 140 -8.50 34.92 14.22
N SER A 141 -7.31 35.42 13.96
CA SER A 141 -6.97 36.20 12.77
C SER A 141 -6.79 35.30 11.54
N LEU A 142 -6.77 35.92 10.34
CA LEU A 142 -6.41 35.22 9.10
C LEU A 142 -5.01 34.58 9.19
N GLN A 143 -4.06 35.26 9.84
CA GLN A 143 -2.70 34.74 9.98
C GLN A 143 -2.65 33.53 10.92
N GLY A 144 -3.39 33.57 12.04
CA GLY A 144 -3.56 32.42 12.93
C GLY A 144 -4.23 31.24 12.23
N PHE A 145 -5.27 31.50 11.44
CA PHE A 145 -5.95 30.49 10.64
C PHE A 145 -5.05 29.87 9.57
N SER A 146 -4.28 30.68 8.84
CA SER A 146 -3.28 30.21 7.87
C SER A 146 -2.23 29.31 8.53
N ARG A 147 -1.74 29.68 9.71
CA ARG A 147 -0.79 28.86 10.48
C ARG A 147 -1.38 27.54 10.92
N PHE A 148 -2.62 27.53 11.40
CA PHE A 148 -3.34 26.29 11.71
C PHE A 148 -3.40 25.36 10.50
N LEU A 149 -3.78 25.88 9.32
CA LEU A 149 -3.88 25.06 8.11
C LEU A 149 -2.53 24.44 7.69
N ASN A 150 -1.42 25.16 7.90
CA ASN A 150 -0.05 24.69 7.61
C ASN A 150 0.54 23.77 8.71
N SER A 151 -0.15 23.63 9.84
CA SER A 151 0.35 22.94 11.02
C SER A 151 0.29 21.42 10.93
N GLU A 152 0.97 20.76 11.86
CA GLU A 152 0.95 19.30 12.02
C GLU A 152 -0.42 18.77 12.46
N GLU A 153 -1.21 19.58 13.16
CA GLU A 153 -2.56 19.20 13.63
C GLU A 153 -3.54 19.09 12.45
N ASN A 154 -3.22 19.73 11.31
CA ASN A 154 -4.03 19.73 10.11
C ASN A 154 -3.44 18.91 8.94
N ASN A 155 -2.56 17.95 9.21
CA ASN A 155 -1.97 17.07 8.20
C ASN A 155 -3.04 16.34 7.36
N SER A 156 -2.74 16.08 6.08
CA SER A 156 -3.65 15.37 5.14
C SER A 156 -3.97 13.92 5.53
N LEU A 157 -3.11 13.31 6.35
CA LEU A 157 -3.25 11.93 6.82
C LEU A 157 -3.26 11.85 8.35
N PRO A 158 -3.92 10.84 8.94
CA PRO A 158 -3.65 10.41 10.31
C PRO A 158 -2.24 9.84 10.39
N LEU A 159 -1.48 10.24 11.42
CA LEU A 159 -0.12 9.73 11.63
C LEU A 159 -0.12 8.25 11.98
N GLU A 160 -1.21 7.79 12.60
CA GLU A 160 -1.45 6.40 12.98
C GLU A 160 -1.43 5.47 11.77
N ASN A 161 -1.93 5.92 10.62
CA ASN A 161 -1.99 5.07 9.41
C ASN A 161 -0.65 5.04 8.65
N LEU A 162 0.30 5.91 9.01
CA LEU A 162 1.66 5.85 8.50
C LEU A 162 2.50 4.89 9.33
N ASP A 163 2.22 4.78 10.63
CA ASP A 163 2.85 3.80 11.51
C ASP A 163 2.38 2.36 11.19
N LEU A 164 2.93 1.37 11.88
CA LEU A 164 2.46 -0.01 11.80
C LEU A 164 1.06 -0.12 12.45
N PHE A 165 0.01 -0.20 11.64
CA PHE A 165 -1.39 -0.21 12.10
C PHE A 165 -2.16 -1.47 11.72
N ASP A 166 -1.72 -2.21 10.71
CA ASP A 166 -2.36 -3.47 10.32
C ASP A 166 -2.04 -4.57 11.34
N ASP A 167 -2.98 -5.49 11.53
CA ASP A 167 -2.74 -6.71 12.30
C ASP A 167 -1.79 -7.61 11.51
N MET A 168 -0.59 -7.86 12.03
CA MET A 168 0.48 -8.65 11.43
C MET A 168 0.43 -10.15 11.82
N THR A 169 -0.64 -10.58 12.48
CA THR A 169 -0.82 -11.96 12.99
C THR A 169 -1.69 -12.86 12.10
N HIS A 170 -2.23 -12.34 11.00
CA HIS A 170 -2.96 -13.15 10.03
C HIS A 170 -2.00 -14.02 9.19
N PRO A 171 -2.49 -15.09 8.52
CA PRO A 171 -1.68 -15.90 7.63
C PRO A 171 -1.04 -15.08 6.49
N LEU A 172 0.15 -15.45 6.03
CA LEU A 172 0.88 -14.74 4.97
C LEU A 172 0.05 -14.50 3.69
N ALA A 173 -0.85 -15.42 3.34
CA ALA A 173 -1.75 -15.28 2.19
C ALA A 173 -2.73 -14.09 2.31
N HIS A 174 -2.91 -13.51 3.50
CA HIS A 174 -3.84 -12.41 3.75
C HIS A 174 -3.26 -11.02 3.49
N TYR A 175 -1.99 -10.91 3.09
CA TYR A 175 -1.33 -9.62 2.85
C TYR A 175 -1.00 -9.41 1.37
N PHE A 176 -1.06 -8.17 0.92
CA PHE A 176 -0.31 -7.72 -0.25
C PHE A 176 1.17 -7.56 0.13
N ILE A 177 2.07 -8.03 -0.73
CA ILE A 177 3.51 -8.10 -0.46
C ILE A 177 4.24 -7.29 -1.55
N ASN A 178 5.01 -6.29 -1.14
CA ASN A 178 5.80 -5.48 -2.05
C ASN A 178 6.84 -6.36 -2.77
N SER A 179 6.77 -6.44 -4.11
CA SER A 179 7.45 -7.47 -4.88
C SER A 179 8.17 -6.92 -6.09
N SER A 180 9.42 -7.34 -6.30
CA SER A 180 10.28 -6.98 -7.42
C SER A 180 10.41 -8.13 -8.42
N HIS A 181 10.48 -7.76 -9.70
CA HIS A 181 10.79 -8.62 -10.83
C HIS A 181 12.17 -8.28 -11.39
N ASN A 182 12.95 -9.30 -11.76
CA ASN A 182 14.32 -9.18 -12.27
C ASN A 182 15.14 -8.14 -11.50
N THR A 183 15.18 -8.29 -10.16
CA THR A 183 15.68 -7.29 -9.21
C THR A 183 17.10 -6.83 -9.50
N TYR A 184 17.92 -7.67 -10.12
CA TYR A 184 19.29 -7.37 -10.48
C TYR A 184 19.42 -6.32 -11.60
N LEU A 185 18.41 -6.11 -12.45
CA LEU A 185 18.48 -5.21 -13.60
C LEU A 185 18.30 -3.74 -13.22
N THR A 186 19.15 -2.89 -13.79
CA THR A 186 19.13 -1.43 -13.57
C THR A 186 18.51 -0.63 -14.70
N VAL A 187 18.31 -1.23 -15.89
CA VAL A 187 17.76 -0.56 -17.09
C VAL A 187 16.83 -1.53 -17.86
N GLY A 188 17.01 -1.67 -19.17
CA GLY A 188 16.21 -2.54 -20.04
C GLY A 188 16.55 -4.02 -19.89
N GLN A 189 15.63 -4.88 -20.33
CA GLN A 189 15.73 -6.33 -20.18
C GLN A 189 16.79 -6.98 -21.08
N LEU A 190 17.15 -6.37 -22.22
CA LEU A 190 18.03 -7.02 -23.21
C LEU A 190 19.51 -6.60 -23.11
N THR A 191 19.78 -5.36 -22.74
CA THR A 191 21.12 -4.76 -22.73
C THR A 191 21.43 -4.01 -21.44
N GLY A 192 20.54 -4.08 -20.45
CA GLY A 192 20.72 -3.40 -19.16
C GLY A 192 21.84 -4.02 -18.34
N ALA A 193 22.51 -3.19 -17.54
CA ALA A 193 23.47 -3.68 -16.56
C ALA A 193 22.74 -4.36 -15.38
N SER A 194 23.28 -5.49 -14.95
CA SER A 194 22.96 -6.13 -13.67
C SER A 194 23.83 -5.55 -12.56
N SER A 195 23.27 -5.33 -11.37
CA SER A 195 23.98 -4.75 -10.23
C SER A 195 23.60 -5.41 -8.91
N VAL A 196 24.62 -5.73 -8.09
CA VAL A 196 24.46 -6.15 -6.70
C VAL A 196 23.78 -5.06 -5.87
N GLU A 197 24.09 -3.79 -6.16
CA GLU A 197 23.55 -2.64 -5.42
C GLU A 197 22.04 -2.49 -5.59
N MET A 198 21.48 -2.96 -6.71
CA MET A 198 20.05 -2.89 -6.93
C MET A 198 19.26 -3.69 -5.87
N TYR A 199 19.81 -4.82 -5.39
CA TYR A 199 19.21 -5.57 -4.29
C TYR A 199 19.16 -4.77 -3.00
N ARG A 200 20.24 -4.05 -2.64
CA ARG A 200 20.28 -3.18 -1.46
C ARG A 200 19.21 -2.11 -1.56
N GLN A 201 19.18 -1.39 -2.68
CA GLN A 201 18.24 -0.29 -2.91
C GLN A 201 16.79 -0.78 -2.85
N VAL A 202 16.46 -1.88 -3.52
CA VAL A 202 15.10 -2.44 -3.52
C VAL A 202 14.67 -2.86 -2.11
N LEU A 203 15.54 -3.52 -1.34
CA LEU A 203 15.22 -3.90 0.05
C LEU A 203 15.03 -2.67 0.96
N LEU A 204 15.81 -1.60 0.75
CA LEU A 204 15.67 -0.33 1.48
C LEU A 204 14.38 0.44 1.17
N THR A 205 13.69 0.12 0.06
CA THR A 205 12.32 0.62 -0.22
C THR A 205 11.21 -0.20 0.46
N GLY A 206 11.57 -1.13 1.35
CA GLY A 206 10.61 -2.01 2.01
C GLY A 206 10.09 -3.14 1.10
N CYS A 207 10.75 -3.45 -0.01
CA CYS A 207 10.39 -4.60 -0.84
C CYS A 207 10.66 -5.92 -0.11
N ARG A 208 9.74 -6.89 -0.16
CA ARG A 208 9.74 -8.15 0.62
C ARG A 208 9.68 -9.42 -0.24
N CYS A 209 9.70 -9.29 -1.56
CA CYS A 209 9.91 -10.40 -2.49
C CYS A 209 10.85 -9.95 -3.61
N ILE A 210 12.00 -10.59 -3.76
CA ILE A 210 13.02 -10.27 -4.78
C ILE A 210 13.35 -11.49 -5.63
N GLU A 211 13.82 -11.27 -6.84
CA GLU A 211 14.06 -12.32 -7.84
C GLU A 211 15.55 -12.50 -8.16
N LEU A 212 15.98 -13.76 -8.29
CA LEU A 212 17.35 -14.16 -8.55
C LEU A 212 17.39 -15.19 -9.68
N ASP A 213 17.80 -14.76 -10.87
CA ASP A 213 17.97 -15.61 -12.04
C ASP A 213 19.36 -16.24 -12.02
N CYS A 214 19.44 -17.48 -11.55
CA CYS A 214 20.70 -18.13 -11.22
C CYS A 214 21.21 -18.98 -12.40
N TRP A 215 22.43 -18.71 -12.86
CA TRP A 215 23.05 -19.38 -14.01
C TRP A 215 24.36 -20.07 -13.62
N LYS A 216 24.70 -21.10 -14.39
CA LYS A 216 25.89 -21.92 -14.14
C LYS A 216 27.19 -21.18 -14.42
N GLY A 217 28.11 -21.20 -13.46
CA GLY A 217 29.46 -20.66 -13.61
C GLY A 217 30.28 -21.40 -14.67
N LYS A 218 31.18 -20.67 -15.33
CA LYS A 218 32.12 -21.21 -16.32
C LYS A 218 33.43 -21.65 -15.63
N PRO A 219 34.13 -22.68 -16.13
CA PRO A 219 35.48 -23.02 -15.67
C PRO A 219 36.47 -21.86 -15.86
N PRO A 220 37.50 -21.70 -14.99
CA PRO A 220 37.91 -22.62 -13.94
C PRO A 220 37.22 -22.42 -12.58
N ASP A 221 36.60 -21.27 -12.32
CA ASP A 221 36.13 -20.89 -10.97
C ASP A 221 34.80 -21.56 -10.58
N GLU A 222 33.99 -21.97 -11.57
CA GLU A 222 32.69 -22.63 -11.37
C GLU A 222 31.78 -21.89 -10.36
N GLU A 223 31.88 -20.56 -10.29
CA GLU A 223 31.05 -19.70 -9.43
C GLU A 223 29.70 -19.42 -10.11
N PRO A 224 28.55 -19.74 -9.47
CA PRO A 224 27.24 -19.34 -9.96
C PRO A 224 27.14 -17.81 -10.07
N TYR A 225 26.41 -17.34 -11.08
CA TYR A 225 26.19 -15.92 -11.31
C TYR A 225 24.72 -15.62 -11.59
N ILE A 226 24.36 -14.34 -11.54
CA ILE A 226 23.02 -13.85 -11.83
C ILE A 226 23.07 -12.98 -13.10
N THR A 227 22.16 -13.24 -14.03
CA THR A 227 21.96 -12.45 -15.25
C THR A 227 20.60 -12.77 -15.86
N HIS A 228 20.15 -11.97 -16.85
CA HIS A 228 19.02 -12.34 -17.67
C HIS A 228 19.49 -13.21 -18.85
N GLY A 229 19.05 -14.46 -18.87
CA GLY A 229 19.54 -15.49 -19.80
C GLY A 229 19.42 -15.14 -21.27
N PHE A 230 20.40 -15.55 -22.07
CA PHE A 230 20.41 -15.38 -23.54
C PHE A 230 20.25 -13.92 -24.02
N THR A 231 20.62 -12.96 -23.17
CA THR A 231 20.63 -11.53 -23.51
C THR A 231 22.05 -10.96 -23.43
N MET A 232 22.19 -9.64 -23.63
CA MET A 232 23.46 -8.91 -23.53
C MET A 232 23.63 -8.23 -22.15
N THR A 233 22.87 -8.64 -21.13
CA THR A 233 22.98 -8.10 -19.78
C THR A 233 24.27 -8.54 -19.10
N THR A 234 24.83 -7.70 -18.24
CA THR A 234 26.04 -8.06 -17.49
C THR A 234 25.77 -9.13 -16.45
N GLU A 235 26.79 -9.90 -16.11
CA GLU A 235 26.73 -10.98 -15.11
C GLU A 235 27.22 -10.43 -13.76
N ILE A 236 26.56 -10.80 -12.66
CA ILE A 236 27.01 -10.47 -11.29
C ILE A 236 27.19 -11.74 -10.44
N PRO A 237 28.20 -11.83 -9.56
CA PRO A 237 28.42 -13.04 -8.77
C PRO A 237 27.26 -13.33 -7.80
N PHE A 238 26.81 -14.59 -7.75
CA PHE A 238 25.72 -14.99 -6.85
C PHE A 238 26.07 -14.75 -5.38
N LYS A 239 27.31 -15.05 -4.98
CA LYS A 239 27.78 -14.88 -3.61
C LYS A 239 27.66 -13.43 -3.12
N GLU A 240 28.11 -12.46 -3.93
CA GLU A 240 28.03 -11.04 -3.58
C GLU A 240 26.59 -10.55 -3.44
N VAL A 241 25.67 -11.09 -4.25
CA VAL A 241 24.24 -10.80 -4.13
C VAL A 241 23.67 -11.32 -2.80
N ILE A 242 24.01 -12.55 -2.41
CA ILE A 242 23.58 -13.12 -1.12
C ILE A 242 24.14 -12.31 0.07
N GLU A 243 25.40 -11.87 0.00
CA GLU A 243 26.01 -11.00 1.02
C GLU A 243 25.30 -9.64 1.10
N ALA A 244 24.99 -9.01 -0.04
CA ALA A 244 24.25 -7.75 -0.09
C ALA A 244 22.83 -7.85 0.46
N ILE A 245 22.15 -8.96 0.17
CA ILE A 245 20.83 -9.26 0.73
C ILE A 245 20.93 -9.42 2.25
N ALA A 246 21.88 -10.21 2.75
CA ALA A 246 22.06 -10.42 4.19
C ALA A 246 22.30 -9.11 4.95
N GLU A 247 23.05 -8.19 4.35
CA GLU A 247 23.33 -6.88 4.94
C GLU A 247 22.10 -5.98 5.06
N THR A 248 21.17 -6.04 4.09
CA THR A 248 20.09 -5.04 3.94
C THR A 248 18.68 -5.59 4.15
N ALA A 249 18.51 -6.92 4.20
CA ALA A 249 17.22 -7.59 4.26
C ALA A 249 16.30 -7.00 5.33
N PHE A 250 16.82 -6.70 6.52
CA PHE A 250 16.01 -6.26 7.66
C PHE A 250 16.27 -4.81 8.11
N LYS A 251 16.99 -4.00 7.31
CA LYS A 251 17.28 -2.59 7.66
C LYS A 251 16.03 -1.70 7.60
N ALA A 252 15.20 -1.85 6.56
CA ALA A 252 14.00 -1.03 6.37
C ALA A 252 12.72 -1.67 6.92
N SER A 253 12.70 -3.00 7.07
CA SER A 253 11.54 -3.75 7.56
C SER A 253 11.99 -5.04 8.24
N PRO A 254 11.50 -5.37 9.45
CA PRO A 254 11.85 -6.60 10.16
C PRO A 254 11.06 -7.82 9.65
N TYR A 255 10.06 -7.62 8.80
CA TYR A 255 9.17 -8.67 8.32
C TYR A 255 9.84 -9.58 7.29
N PRO A 256 9.34 -10.81 7.11
CA PRO A 256 9.98 -11.84 6.30
C PRO A 256 10.32 -11.39 4.88
N LEU A 257 11.40 -11.94 4.34
CA LEU A 257 11.84 -11.72 2.96
C LEU A 257 11.71 -13.01 2.15
N ILE A 258 11.09 -12.93 0.97
CA ILE A 258 10.97 -14.05 0.03
C ILE A 258 12.00 -13.89 -1.09
N LEU A 259 12.84 -14.91 -1.28
CA LEU A 259 13.77 -15.01 -2.40
C LEU A 259 13.18 -15.92 -3.48
N SER A 260 12.80 -15.33 -4.61
CA SER A 260 12.30 -16.04 -5.79
C SER A 260 13.46 -16.46 -6.67
N PHE A 261 13.88 -17.72 -6.56
CA PHE A 261 14.91 -18.28 -7.42
C PHE A 261 14.30 -18.71 -8.74
N GLU A 262 14.87 -18.22 -9.85
CA GLU A 262 14.71 -18.79 -11.18
C GLU A 262 15.98 -19.59 -11.49
N ASN A 263 15.93 -20.90 -11.28
CA ASN A 263 17.14 -21.73 -11.24
C ASN A 263 17.46 -22.37 -12.61
N HIS A 264 18.56 -21.92 -13.24
CA HIS A 264 19.12 -22.47 -14.49
C HIS A 264 20.44 -23.22 -14.27
N VAL A 265 20.83 -23.45 -13.02
CA VAL A 265 22.08 -24.16 -12.69
C VAL A 265 21.86 -25.66 -12.84
N ASP A 266 22.34 -26.25 -13.93
CA ASP A 266 22.21 -27.69 -14.24
C ASP A 266 23.23 -28.59 -13.51
N SER A 267 24.25 -28.00 -12.89
CA SER A 267 25.30 -28.73 -12.14
C SER A 267 24.92 -28.94 -10.68
N PRO A 268 24.80 -30.19 -10.19
CA PRO A 268 24.51 -30.45 -8.78
C PRO A 268 25.56 -29.87 -7.82
N LYS A 269 26.83 -29.89 -8.23
CA LYS A 269 27.94 -29.30 -7.46
C LYS A 269 27.72 -27.80 -7.23
N GLN A 270 27.30 -27.07 -8.26
CA GLN A 270 27.05 -25.63 -8.16
C GLN A 270 25.76 -25.32 -7.39
N GLN A 271 24.70 -26.11 -7.56
CA GLN A 271 23.48 -25.96 -6.73
C GLN A 271 23.76 -26.20 -5.24
N ALA A 272 24.56 -27.22 -4.90
CA ALA A 272 24.99 -27.47 -3.52
C ALA A 272 25.79 -26.27 -2.96
N LYS A 273 26.65 -25.66 -3.80
CA LYS A 273 27.40 -24.44 -3.44
C LYS A 273 26.48 -23.23 -3.20
N MET A 274 25.44 -23.04 -4.01
CA MET A 274 24.42 -22.01 -3.76
C MET A 274 23.69 -22.24 -2.43
N ALA A 275 23.28 -23.48 -2.16
CA ALA A 275 22.63 -23.84 -0.89
C ALA A 275 23.55 -23.54 0.31
N GLU A 276 24.84 -23.83 0.18
CA GLU A 276 25.83 -23.56 1.22
C GLU A 276 26.07 -22.07 1.45
N TYR A 277 26.11 -21.26 0.38
CA TYR A 277 26.14 -19.80 0.51
C TYR A 277 24.92 -19.27 1.25
N CYS A 278 23.72 -19.74 0.92
CA CYS A 278 22.51 -19.37 1.65
C CYS A 278 22.61 -19.73 3.14
N ARG A 279 23.03 -20.96 3.49
CA ARG A 279 23.17 -21.39 4.90
C ARG A 279 24.21 -20.59 5.66
N THR A 280 25.38 -20.40 5.05
CA THR A 280 26.53 -19.78 5.72
C THR A 280 26.34 -18.27 5.89
N ILE A 281 25.82 -17.59 4.86
CA ILE A 281 25.73 -16.12 4.86
C ILE A 281 24.47 -15.64 5.60
N PHE A 282 23.32 -16.29 5.41
CA PHE A 282 22.10 -15.89 6.12
C PHE A 282 22.03 -16.45 7.55
N GLY A 283 22.71 -17.56 7.84
CA GLY A 283 22.70 -18.18 9.16
C GLY A 283 21.29 -18.42 9.68
N ASP A 284 21.03 -17.97 10.91
CA ASP A 284 19.73 -18.11 11.60
C ASP A 284 18.58 -17.38 10.92
N ALA A 285 18.86 -16.40 10.05
CA ALA A 285 17.81 -15.72 9.29
C ALA A 285 17.21 -16.64 8.22
N LEU A 286 17.94 -17.62 7.70
CA LEU A 286 17.39 -18.55 6.71
C LEU A 286 16.43 -19.54 7.39
N LEU A 287 15.18 -19.56 6.93
CA LEU A 287 14.21 -20.53 7.40
C LEU A 287 14.40 -21.86 6.66
N ILE A 288 15.03 -22.82 7.32
CA ILE A 288 15.26 -24.17 6.78
C ILE A 288 14.06 -25.05 7.15
N ASP A 289 13.89 -25.31 8.44
CA ASP A 289 12.83 -26.18 8.95
C ASP A 289 11.49 -25.45 9.12
N PRO A 290 10.35 -26.13 8.88
CA PRO A 290 9.04 -25.61 9.25
C PRO A 290 8.94 -25.32 10.75
N LEU A 291 8.03 -24.42 11.10
CA LEU A 291 7.71 -24.10 12.48
C LEU A 291 6.81 -25.20 13.03
N ASP A 292 7.01 -25.61 14.28
CA ASP A 292 6.24 -26.70 14.91
C ASP A 292 4.72 -26.50 14.85
N LYS A 293 4.27 -25.24 14.96
CA LYS A 293 2.85 -24.85 14.90
C LYS A 293 2.24 -24.98 13.50
N TYR A 294 3.08 -24.98 12.46
CA TYR A 294 2.65 -24.94 11.06
C TYR A 294 3.37 -26.03 10.25
N PRO A 295 3.11 -27.32 10.52
CA PRO A 295 3.69 -28.40 9.72
C PRO A 295 3.22 -28.31 8.27
N LEU A 296 4.04 -28.81 7.33
CA LEU A 296 3.75 -28.80 5.90
C LEU A 296 2.73 -29.89 5.52
N GLU A 297 1.52 -29.76 6.08
CA GLU A 297 0.41 -30.69 5.92
C GLU A 297 -0.78 -30.01 5.23
N GLN A 298 -1.78 -30.82 4.87
CA GLN A 298 -3.01 -30.32 4.26
C GLN A 298 -3.82 -29.49 5.25
N ASN A 299 -4.48 -28.44 4.76
CA ASN A 299 -5.35 -27.55 5.54
C ASN A 299 -4.68 -26.74 6.67
N ILE A 300 -3.37 -26.84 6.84
CA ILE A 300 -2.63 -25.99 7.79
C ILE A 300 -2.38 -24.62 7.15
N PRO A 301 -2.78 -23.50 7.80
CA PRO A 301 -2.53 -22.16 7.28
C PRO A 301 -1.04 -21.81 7.23
N LEU A 302 -0.71 -20.84 6.39
CA LEU A 302 0.63 -20.24 6.41
C LEU A 302 0.86 -19.52 7.75
N PRO A 303 2.11 -19.51 8.26
CA PRO A 303 2.47 -18.66 9.39
C PRO A 303 2.23 -17.18 9.08
N SER A 304 2.11 -16.38 10.13
CA SER A 304 1.95 -14.93 10.00
C SER A 304 3.28 -14.22 9.69
N PRO A 305 3.25 -13.00 9.10
CA PRO A 305 4.44 -12.16 9.01
C PRO A 305 5.11 -11.94 10.37
N GLN A 306 4.33 -11.79 11.44
CA GLN A 306 4.83 -11.62 12.81
C GLN A 306 5.64 -12.84 13.29
N GLU A 307 5.17 -14.06 13.03
CA GLU A 307 5.86 -15.31 13.43
C GLU A 307 7.10 -15.61 12.59
N LEU A 308 7.21 -14.99 11.41
CA LEU A 308 8.32 -15.12 10.47
C LEU A 308 9.26 -13.89 10.49
N MET A 309 9.17 -13.05 11.52
CA MET A 309 10.01 -11.86 11.66
C MET A 309 11.51 -12.22 11.63
N GLY A 310 12.29 -11.48 10.85
CA GLY A 310 13.72 -11.72 10.66
C GLY A 310 14.04 -12.99 9.84
N LYS A 311 13.05 -13.61 9.18
CA LYS A 311 13.25 -14.83 8.39
C LYS A 311 13.29 -14.59 6.89
N ILE A 312 14.16 -15.33 6.21
CA ILE A 312 14.30 -15.40 4.77
C ILE A 312 13.73 -16.74 4.29
N LEU A 313 12.77 -16.69 3.38
CA LEU A 313 12.13 -17.86 2.77
C LEU A 313 12.60 -18.04 1.33
N ILE A 314 12.94 -19.27 0.95
CA ILE A 314 13.35 -19.60 -0.41
C ILE A 314 12.16 -20.17 -1.19
N LYS A 315 11.84 -19.52 -2.32
CA LYS A 315 10.99 -20.04 -3.38
C LYS A 315 11.88 -20.65 -4.44
N ASN A 316 11.92 -21.98 -4.52
CA ASN A 316 12.58 -22.74 -5.57
C ASN A 316 11.82 -24.07 -5.79
N LYS A 317 12.03 -24.74 -6.93
CA LYS A 317 11.46 -26.08 -7.16
C LYS A 317 11.85 -27.03 -6.02
N LYS A 318 10.94 -27.91 -5.63
CA LYS A 318 11.15 -28.92 -4.59
C LYS A 318 10.93 -30.32 -5.18
N LYS A 319 11.87 -31.24 -4.97
CA LYS A 319 11.68 -32.65 -5.33
C LYS A 319 10.56 -33.27 -4.47
N PRO A 320 9.63 -34.04 -5.05
CA PRO A 320 8.65 -34.78 -4.27
C PRO A 320 9.36 -35.81 -3.41
N HIS A 321 9.11 -35.80 -2.10
CA HIS A 321 9.65 -36.80 -1.19
C HIS A 321 8.95 -38.13 -1.51
N LEU A 322 9.70 -39.14 -1.98
CA LEU A 322 9.20 -40.52 -2.01
C LEU A 322 9.03 -40.95 -0.55
N GLU A 323 7.81 -40.98 -0.06
CA GLU A 323 7.50 -41.65 1.21
C GLU A 323 7.89 -43.12 1.06
N LYS A 324 8.86 -43.57 1.86
CA LYS A 324 9.26 -44.98 1.94
C LYS A 324 8.09 -45.77 2.53
N THR A 325 7.16 -46.22 1.69
CA THR A 325 6.17 -47.21 2.08
C THR A 325 6.95 -48.49 2.40
N THR A 326 6.92 -48.89 3.66
CA THR A 326 7.52 -50.13 4.14
C THR A 326 6.83 -51.31 3.48
N VAL A 327 7.45 -51.86 2.43
CA VAL A 327 7.00 -53.11 1.80
C VAL A 327 7.17 -54.24 2.82
N ARG A 328 6.05 -54.68 3.40
CA ARG A 328 5.98 -55.93 4.15
C ARG A 328 6.30 -57.08 3.19
N ARG A 329 7.41 -57.77 3.46
CA ARG A 329 7.78 -59.05 2.85
C ARG A 329 6.63 -60.05 2.99
N LYS A 330 6.26 -60.72 1.89
CA LYS A 330 5.62 -62.03 1.91
C LYS A 330 6.40 -62.96 0.97
N ASP A 331 6.77 -64.10 1.54
CA ASP A 331 7.54 -65.19 0.94
C ASP A 331 6.76 -65.95 -0.17
N PRO A 332 7.45 -66.78 -0.99
CA PRO A 332 6.98 -67.24 -2.29
C PRO A 332 6.26 -68.60 -2.22
N VAL A 333 5.25 -68.80 -3.08
CA VAL A 333 4.73 -70.14 -3.40
C VAL A 333 4.64 -70.29 -4.92
N LEU A 334 5.29 -71.35 -5.41
CA LEU A 334 5.35 -71.84 -6.78
C LEU A 334 4.09 -72.64 -7.14
N THR A 335 3.49 -72.34 -8.30
CA THR A 335 2.87 -73.35 -9.19
C THR A 335 2.78 -72.79 -10.61
N GLN A 336 3.41 -73.47 -11.57
CA GLN A 336 3.32 -73.21 -13.02
C GLN A 336 2.19 -74.07 -13.68
N PRO A 337 2.05 -74.16 -15.03
CA PRO A 337 1.36 -73.20 -15.90
C PRO A 337 0.37 -73.89 -16.87
N SER A 338 -0.59 -73.15 -17.46
CA SER A 338 -1.30 -73.50 -18.72
C SER A 338 -2.35 -72.43 -19.10
N PRO A 339 -2.72 -72.26 -20.39
CA PRO A 339 -2.44 -71.03 -21.13
C PRO A 339 -3.67 -70.28 -21.67
N SER A 340 -3.39 -69.15 -22.34
CA SER A 340 -4.23 -68.25 -23.17
C SER A 340 -5.11 -67.27 -22.38
N ARG A 341 -4.95 -65.93 -22.48
CA ARG A 341 -5.01 -65.05 -23.66
C ARG A 341 -4.35 -63.68 -23.32
N GLY A 342 -3.64 -63.06 -24.28
CA GLY A 342 -2.69 -61.96 -24.02
C GLY A 342 -3.26 -60.67 -23.40
N GLY A 343 -2.51 -60.14 -22.43
CA GLY A 343 -2.37 -58.70 -22.19
C GLY A 343 -1.36 -58.11 -23.18
N GLU A 344 -1.02 -56.83 -23.23
CA GLU A 344 -1.20 -55.66 -22.38
C GLU A 344 -1.05 -54.43 -23.31
N GLY A 345 -1.49 -53.26 -22.84
CA GLY A 345 -1.26 -51.99 -23.52
C GLY A 345 -1.95 -50.85 -22.77
N GLU A 346 -1.62 -50.67 -21.49
CA GLU A 346 -1.81 -49.36 -20.86
C GLU A 346 -0.80 -48.42 -21.51
N SER A 347 -1.32 -47.43 -22.22
CA SER A 347 -0.55 -46.43 -22.95
C SER A 347 0.31 -45.62 -21.99
N GLU A 348 1.62 -45.80 -22.11
CA GLU A 348 2.61 -44.76 -21.80
C GLU A 348 2.26 -43.56 -22.68
N GLU A 349 1.71 -42.50 -22.09
CA GLU A 349 1.72 -41.19 -22.73
C GLU A 349 3.18 -40.72 -22.73
N GLU A 350 3.87 -40.96 -23.84
CA GLU A 350 5.16 -40.37 -24.15
C GLU A 350 5.04 -38.84 -23.97
N GLU A 351 5.86 -38.29 -23.07
CA GLU A 351 6.08 -36.86 -23.00
C GLU A 351 6.67 -36.40 -24.34
N ASP A 352 5.86 -35.71 -25.15
CA ASP A 352 6.30 -34.95 -26.32
C ASP A 352 7.18 -33.76 -25.84
N ASN A 353 8.40 -34.07 -25.42
CA ASN A 353 9.51 -33.14 -25.24
C ASN A 353 10.35 -33.14 -26.53
N GLU A 354 9.72 -32.85 -27.67
CA GLU A 354 10.47 -32.47 -28.87
C GLU A 354 11.18 -31.13 -28.58
N PRO A 355 12.53 -31.06 -28.69
CA PRO A 355 13.26 -29.84 -28.42
C PRO A 355 12.98 -28.82 -29.54
N LEU A 356 12.19 -27.80 -29.23
CA LEU A 356 12.04 -26.62 -30.10
C LEU A 356 13.42 -25.98 -30.39
N PRO A 357 13.64 -25.37 -31.56
CA PRO A 357 14.92 -24.74 -31.90
C PRO A 357 15.24 -23.52 -31.01
N GLU A 358 16.51 -23.39 -30.60
CA GLU A 358 17.00 -22.46 -29.57
C GLU A 358 16.64 -20.99 -29.78
N GLY A 359 16.54 -20.53 -31.03
CA GLY A 359 16.16 -19.15 -31.36
C GLY A 359 14.70 -18.78 -31.12
N LYS A 360 13.78 -19.75 -30.99
CA LYS A 360 12.37 -19.51 -30.64
C LYS A 360 12.10 -19.56 -29.12
N LYS A 361 13.08 -20.00 -28.31
CA LYS A 361 12.94 -20.23 -26.86
C LYS A 361 12.94 -18.95 -26.02
N ALA A 362 13.68 -17.93 -26.44
CA ALA A 362 13.69 -16.60 -25.81
C ALA A 362 12.50 -15.70 -26.24
N ALA A 363 11.68 -16.15 -27.19
CA ALA A 363 10.56 -15.40 -27.77
C ALA A 363 9.18 -15.72 -27.15
N SER A 364 9.13 -16.60 -26.14
CA SER A 364 7.89 -16.90 -25.42
C SER A 364 7.54 -15.78 -24.42
N GLU A 365 6.25 -15.52 -24.21
CA GLU A 365 5.82 -14.46 -23.26
C GLU A 365 6.24 -14.74 -21.81
N GLU A 366 6.41 -16.02 -21.44
CA GLU A 366 6.86 -16.46 -20.11
C GLU A 366 8.38 -16.31 -19.91
N GLY A 367 9.15 -15.97 -20.96
CA GLY A 367 10.58 -15.70 -20.86
C GLY A 367 11.42 -16.93 -20.48
N THR A 368 12.51 -16.70 -19.74
CA THR A 368 13.42 -17.76 -19.25
C THR A 368 12.76 -18.63 -18.16
N ALA A 369 11.78 -18.10 -17.43
CA ALA A 369 11.05 -18.79 -16.36
C ALA A 369 10.39 -20.12 -16.80
N LEU A 370 10.09 -20.28 -18.09
CA LEU A 370 9.50 -21.50 -18.63
C LEU A 370 10.42 -22.74 -18.44
N ASN A 371 11.74 -22.54 -18.49
CA ASN A 371 12.73 -23.62 -18.62
C ASN A 371 13.62 -23.81 -17.38
N GLU A 372 13.10 -23.53 -16.18
CA GLU A 372 13.84 -23.79 -14.94
C GLU A 372 14.27 -25.27 -14.80
N VAL A 373 15.50 -25.49 -14.35
CA VAL A 373 16.06 -26.83 -14.14
C VAL A 373 15.49 -27.47 -12.88
N SER A 374 15.49 -28.81 -12.82
CA SER A 374 15.12 -29.55 -11.61
C SER A 374 16.03 -29.20 -10.43
N ALA A 375 15.42 -28.96 -9.27
CA ALA A 375 16.18 -28.71 -8.04
C ALA A 375 16.86 -29.97 -7.53
N THR A 376 18.10 -29.82 -7.06
CA THR A 376 18.82 -30.82 -6.27
C THR A 376 18.20 -30.97 -4.88
N GLU A 377 18.64 -32.00 -4.14
CA GLU A 377 18.19 -32.23 -2.76
C GLU A 377 18.58 -31.07 -1.85
N GLU A 378 19.80 -30.55 -2.03
CA GLU A 378 20.39 -29.49 -1.22
C GLU A 378 19.60 -28.18 -1.30
N MET A 379 19.16 -27.80 -2.50
CA MET A 379 18.29 -26.63 -2.70
C MET A 379 16.84 -26.91 -2.31
N SER A 380 16.33 -28.13 -2.56
CA SER A 380 14.96 -28.52 -2.19
C SER A 380 14.74 -28.50 -0.68
N ASN A 381 15.77 -28.81 0.11
CA ASN A 381 15.72 -28.82 1.58
C ASN A 381 15.57 -27.42 2.19
N LEU A 382 15.82 -26.36 1.42
CA LEU A 382 15.62 -24.98 1.89
C LEU A 382 14.20 -24.45 1.62
N VAL A 383 13.35 -25.22 0.93
CA VAL A 383 12.00 -24.80 0.51
C VAL A 383 10.94 -25.35 1.46
N ASN A 384 10.19 -24.45 2.11
CA ASN A 384 9.09 -24.78 3.03
C ASN A 384 7.74 -24.16 2.59
N TYR A 385 7.39 -22.99 3.11
CA TYR A 385 6.07 -22.35 2.99
C TYR A 385 5.80 -21.66 1.65
N VAL A 386 6.82 -21.52 0.81
CA VAL A 386 6.73 -20.87 -0.52
C VAL A 386 7.13 -21.86 -1.59
N GLN A 387 6.42 -22.99 -1.68
CA GLN A 387 6.72 -24.05 -2.64
C GLN A 387 6.04 -23.77 -3.99
N PRO A 388 6.78 -23.42 -5.06
CA PRO A 388 6.21 -23.22 -6.38
C PRO A 388 5.77 -24.56 -6.99
N VAL A 389 4.55 -24.60 -7.53
CA VAL A 389 4.00 -25.74 -8.27
C VAL A 389 3.40 -25.30 -9.60
N LYS A 390 3.47 -26.17 -10.62
CA LYS A 390 2.80 -25.93 -11.91
C LYS A 390 1.29 -25.86 -11.68
N PHE A 391 0.68 -24.76 -12.10
CA PHE A 391 -0.76 -24.54 -11.95
C PHE A 391 -1.54 -25.47 -12.89
N LYS A 392 -2.43 -26.31 -12.32
CA LYS A 392 -3.28 -27.27 -13.05
C LYS A 392 -4.77 -26.89 -13.03
N GLY A 393 -5.10 -25.65 -12.67
CA GLY A 393 -6.48 -25.18 -12.49
C GLY A 393 -6.89 -25.08 -11.02
N PHE A 394 -7.89 -24.23 -10.76
CA PHE A 394 -8.33 -23.91 -9.41
C PHE A 394 -9.02 -25.07 -8.71
N ASP A 395 -9.79 -25.90 -9.43
CA ASP A 395 -10.45 -27.07 -8.84
C ASP A 395 -9.43 -28.06 -8.27
N ASN A 396 -8.30 -28.24 -8.94
CA ASN A 396 -7.21 -29.08 -8.45
C ASN A 396 -6.53 -28.46 -7.21
N ALA A 397 -6.22 -27.16 -7.25
CA ALA A 397 -5.57 -26.47 -6.14
C ALA A 397 -6.44 -26.39 -4.88
N LEU A 398 -7.73 -26.11 -5.05
CA LEU A 398 -8.73 -26.00 -3.99
C LEU A 398 -9.39 -27.34 -3.63
N SER A 399 -9.04 -28.43 -4.31
CA SER A 399 -9.59 -29.75 -4.03
C SER A 399 -9.34 -30.14 -2.58
N LYS A 400 -10.33 -30.83 -1.97
CA LYS A 400 -10.23 -31.31 -0.59
C LYS A 400 -9.01 -32.22 -0.37
N TRP A 401 -8.55 -32.91 -1.42
CA TRP A 401 -7.44 -33.86 -1.38
C TRP A 401 -6.06 -33.22 -1.54
N ARG A 402 -5.99 -32.00 -2.09
CA ARG A 402 -4.72 -31.28 -2.27
C ARG A 402 -4.52 -30.23 -1.20
N ARG A 403 -5.46 -29.28 -1.07
CA ARG A 403 -5.49 -28.11 -0.16
C ARG A 403 -4.26 -27.90 0.74
N ARG A 404 -3.10 -27.65 0.11
CA ARG A 404 -1.81 -27.38 0.75
C ARG A 404 -1.53 -25.89 0.64
N HIS A 405 -1.59 -25.18 1.76
CA HIS A 405 -1.50 -23.72 1.75
C HIS A 405 -0.08 -23.22 1.45
N TYR A 406 0.93 -24.05 1.70
CA TYR A 406 2.35 -23.81 1.37
C TYR A 406 2.68 -23.96 -0.12
N GLU A 407 1.79 -24.55 -0.93
CA GLU A 407 1.95 -24.58 -2.38
C GLU A 407 1.47 -23.24 -2.97
N MET A 408 2.25 -22.68 -3.89
CA MET A 408 1.96 -21.43 -4.59
C MET A 408 2.21 -21.55 -6.10
N SER A 409 1.68 -20.62 -6.88
CA SER A 409 1.86 -20.59 -8.33
C SER A 409 2.26 -19.21 -8.82
N SER A 410 3.14 -19.17 -9.82
CA SER A 410 3.55 -17.94 -10.51
C SER A 410 2.86 -17.87 -11.87
N PHE A 411 2.45 -16.67 -12.28
CA PHE A 411 1.75 -16.41 -13.53
C PHE A 411 2.37 -15.22 -14.25
N VAL A 412 2.67 -15.36 -15.53
CA VAL A 412 2.94 -14.20 -16.40
C VAL A 412 1.68 -13.33 -16.51
N GLU A 413 1.85 -12.02 -16.68
CA GLU A 413 0.74 -11.05 -16.71
C GLU A 413 -0.38 -11.42 -17.70
N THR A 414 -0.05 -12.00 -18.86
CA THR A 414 -1.03 -12.33 -19.91
C THR A 414 -1.95 -13.45 -19.48
N LYS A 415 -1.35 -14.55 -19.00
CA LYS A 415 -2.08 -15.66 -18.39
C LYS A 415 -2.90 -15.24 -17.18
N ALA A 416 -2.35 -14.35 -16.34
CA ALA A 416 -3.06 -13.81 -15.18
C ALA A 416 -4.29 -12.96 -15.59
N ILE A 417 -4.18 -12.19 -16.68
CA ILE A 417 -5.30 -11.42 -17.25
C ILE A 417 -6.37 -12.35 -17.83
N GLU A 418 -5.98 -13.43 -18.51
CA GLU A 418 -6.92 -14.42 -19.06
C GLU A 418 -7.78 -15.07 -17.98
N ILE A 419 -7.17 -15.43 -16.86
CA ILE A 419 -7.88 -16.05 -15.73
C ILE A 419 -8.51 -15.04 -14.77
N LEU A 420 -8.30 -13.73 -14.96
CA LEU A 420 -8.77 -12.67 -14.05
C LEU A 420 -10.28 -12.73 -13.79
N LYS A 421 -11.07 -12.97 -14.85
CA LYS A 421 -12.54 -13.02 -14.78
C LYS A 421 -13.06 -14.27 -14.10
N THR A 422 -12.29 -15.35 -14.13
CA THR A 422 -12.66 -16.66 -13.57
C THR A 422 -11.89 -16.97 -12.28
N PHE A 423 -11.08 -16.03 -11.79
CA PHE A 423 -10.21 -16.23 -10.64
C PHE A 423 -11.03 -16.42 -9.37
N PRO A 424 -11.01 -17.60 -8.72
CA PRO A 424 -11.71 -17.81 -7.48
C PRO A 424 -10.90 -17.18 -6.34
N PHE A 425 -11.47 -16.19 -5.68
CA PHE A 425 -10.87 -15.54 -4.50
C PHE A 425 -10.49 -16.52 -3.40
N GLU A 426 -11.21 -17.64 -3.30
CA GLU A 426 -10.90 -18.72 -2.37
C GLU A 426 -9.47 -19.25 -2.50
N TYR A 427 -8.86 -19.17 -3.68
CA TYR A 427 -7.46 -19.51 -3.89
C TYR A 427 -6.55 -18.55 -3.11
N ASN A 428 -6.66 -17.24 -3.33
CA ASN A 428 -5.80 -16.24 -2.69
C ASN A 428 -6.12 -16.00 -1.19
N LYS A 429 -7.18 -16.59 -0.65
CA LYS A 429 -7.41 -16.63 0.81
C LYS A 429 -6.52 -17.65 1.51
N LYS A 430 -6.10 -18.70 0.82
CA LYS A 430 -5.42 -19.87 1.43
C LYS A 430 -4.01 -20.05 0.90
N GLN A 431 -3.81 -19.79 -0.39
CA GLN A 431 -2.54 -19.95 -1.10
C GLN A 431 -2.05 -18.60 -1.60
N MET A 432 -0.78 -18.56 -1.97
CA MET A 432 -0.18 -17.38 -2.58
C MET A 432 -0.13 -17.48 -4.11
N SER A 433 -0.20 -16.32 -4.77
CA SER A 433 0.09 -16.16 -6.18
C SER A 433 1.19 -15.11 -6.37
N ARG A 434 2.06 -15.37 -7.35
CA ARG A 434 3.00 -14.38 -7.86
C ARG A 434 2.65 -14.02 -9.29
N ILE A 435 2.59 -12.73 -9.60
CA ILE A 435 2.39 -12.21 -10.96
C ILE A 435 3.67 -11.50 -11.38
N TYR A 436 4.12 -11.70 -12.62
CA TYR A 436 5.30 -11.03 -13.16
C TYR A 436 5.08 -10.52 -14.58
N PRO A 437 5.81 -9.47 -15.02
CA PRO A 437 5.66 -8.88 -16.35
C PRO A 437 6.01 -9.88 -17.46
N LYS A 438 5.38 -9.74 -18.62
CA LYS A 438 5.71 -10.56 -19.80
C LYS A 438 7.05 -10.16 -20.43
N GLY A 439 7.72 -11.13 -21.07
CA GLY A 439 9.01 -10.92 -21.74
C GLY A 439 9.01 -9.88 -22.85
N THR A 440 7.85 -9.54 -23.45
CA THR A 440 7.77 -8.50 -24.49
C THR A 440 8.00 -7.08 -23.96
N ARG A 441 8.03 -6.88 -22.64
CA ARG A 441 8.33 -5.57 -22.00
C ARG A 441 9.84 -5.35 -21.89
N VAL A 442 10.49 -5.32 -23.05
CA VAL A 442 11.95 -5.24 -23.16
C VAL A 442 12.52 -3.92 -22.61
N ASP A 443 11.69 -2.89 -22.55
CA ASP A 443 11.97 -1.58 -21.96
C ASP A 443 11.82 -1.54 -20.44
N SER A 444 11.53 -2.68 -19.81
CA SER A 444 11.23 -2.80 -18.38
C SER A 444 10.00 -2.01 -17.93
N SER A 445 9.04 -1.71 -18.83
CA SER A 445 7.75 -1.11 -18.45
C SER A 445 6.96 -1.99 -17.49
N ASN A 446 6.06 -1.39 -16.71
CA ASN A 446 5.22 -2.11 -15.76
C ASN A 446 3.76 -2.24 -16.23
N TYR A 447 3.10 -3.30 -15.79
CA TYR A 447 1.64 -3.42 -15.83
C TYR A 447 1.02 -2.76 -14.59
N MET A 448 -0.28 -2.48 -14.62
CA MET A 448 -0.97 -1.88 -13.48
C MET A 448 -1.20 -2.90 -12.35
N PRO A 449 -0.56 -2.78 -11.17
CA PRO A 449 -0.65 -3.79 -10.11
C PRO A 449 -2.05 -3.90 -9.49
N GLN A 450 -2.81 -2.80 -9.49
CA GLN A 450 -4.19 -2.76 -8.98
C GLN A 450 -5.08 -3.86 -9.60
N LEU A 451 -4.86 -4.23 -10.86
CA LEU A 451 -5.61 -5.30 -11.53
C LEU A 451 -5.55 -6.62 -10.75
N PHE A 452 -4.38 -6.95 -10.21
CA PHE A 452 -4.15 -8.21 -9.51
C PHE A 452 -4.33 -8.08 -7.99
N TRP A 453 -4.13 -6.90 -7.42
CA TRP A 453 -4.58 -6.63 -6.05
C TRP A 453 -6.10 -6.75 -5.92
N ASN A 454 -6.85 -6.35 -6.95
CA ASN A 454 -8.31 -6.51 -6.98
C ASN A 454 -8.76 -7.96 -6.82
N ILE A 455 -7.96 -8.94 -7.25
CA ILE A 455 -8.22 -10.38 -7.07
C ILE A 455 -7.47 -11.01 -5.87
N GLY A 456 -6.81 -10.19 -5.06
CA GLY A 456 -6.16 -10.64 -3.83
C GLY A 456 -4.79 -11.28 -4.01
N CYS A 457 -4.17 -11.15 -5.19
CA CYS A 457 -2.81 -11.65 -5.43
C CYS A 457 -1.81 -10.93 -4.53
N GLN A 458 -0.92 -11.70 -3.89
CA GLN A 458 -0.02 -11.19 -2.86
C GLN A 458 1.26 -10.62 -3.45
N MET A 459 1.94 -11.38 -4.33
CA MET A 459 3.24 -11.01 -4.90
C MET A 459 3.07 -10.48 -6.32
N VAL A 460 2.66 -9.22 -6.46
CA VAL A 460 2.48 -8.56 -7.75
C VAL A 460 3.77 -7.86 -8.14
N ALA A 461 4.67 -8.58 -8.81
CA ALA A 461 6.06 -8.17 -9.03
C ALA A 461 6.19 -7.14 -10.16
N LEU A 462 6.96 -6.08 -9.90
CA LEU A 462 7.21 -4.97 -10.83
C LEU A 462 8.72 -4.75 -11.06
N ASN A 463 9.07 -4.10 -12.17
CA ASN A 463 10.41 -3.65 -12.51
C ASN A 463 10.73 -2.34 -11.78
N PHE A 464 11.53 -2.41 -10.71
CA PHE A 464 11.85 -1.27 -9.81
C PHE A 464 12.70 -0.18 -10.47
N GLN A 465 13.43 -0.52 -11.53
CA GLN A 465 14.24 0.40 -12.30
C GLN A 465 13.41 1.35 -13.18
N THR A 466 12.11 1.11 -13.35
CA THR A 466 11.21 1.95 -14.16
C THR A 466 10.19 2.64 -13.27
N LEU A 467 10.33 3.96 -13.07
CA LEU A 467 9.46 4.78 -12.21
C LEU A 467 8.20 5.29 -12.93
N ASP A 468 7.56 4.41 -13.69
CA ASP A 468 6.29 4.69 -14.36
C ASP A 468 5.11 4.74 -13.37
N LEU A 469 3.92 5.08 -13.87
CA LEU A 469 2.72 5.21 -13.04
C LEU A 469 2.44 3.97 -12.15
N PRO A 470 2.55 2.72 -12.64
CA PRO A 470 2.45 1.54 -11.79
C PRO A 470 3.44 1.51 -10.62
N MET A 471 4.71 1.86 -10.85
CA MET A 471 5.72 1.87 -9.80
C MET A 471 5.48 3.01 -8.80
N GLN A 472 5.06 4.19 -9.28
CA GLN A 472 4.62 5.29 -8.41
C GLN A 472 3.50 4.83 -7.49
N LEU A 473 2.48 4.13 -8.03
CA LEU A 473 1.39 3.56 -7.24
C LEU A 473 1.91 2.59 -6.19
N ASN A 474 2.78 1.66 -6.56
CA ASN A 474 3.39 0.67 -5.67
C ASN A 474 4.15 1.33 -4.50
N MET A 475 5.06 2.26 -4.80
CA MET A 475 5.84 2.97 -3.78
C MET A 475 4.97 3.83 -2.87
N GLY A 476 3.88 4.41 -3.40
CA GLY A 476 2.95 5.20 -2.61
C GLY A 476 2.11 4.36 -1.66
N VAL A 477 1.61 3.20 -2.08
CA VAL A 477 0.78 2.34 -1.21
C VAL A 477 1.61 1.61 -0.16
N PHE A 478 2.82 1.16 -0.48
CA PHE A 478 3.71 0.49 0.49
C PHE A 478 4.53 1.45 1.37
N GLU A 479 4.26 2.76 1.30
CA GLU A 479 4.70 3.69 2.35
C GLU A 479 3.93 3.46 3.66
N TYR A 480 2.65 3.08 3.55
CA TYR A 480 1.76 2.88 4.69
C TYR A 480 2.13 1.60 5.46
N ASN A 481 1.57 1.46 6.66
CA ASN A 481 1.85 0.36 7.58
C ASN A 481 3.34 0.27 7.95
N GLY A 482 3.93 1.42 8.31
CA GLY A 482 5.30 1.52 8.80
C GLY A 482 6.38 1.17 7.77
N HIS A 483 6.10 1.32 6.47
CA HIS A 483 7.00 0.90 5.40
C HIS A 483 7.41 -0.59 5.46
N SER A 484 6.54 -1.42 6.07
CA SER A 484 6.81 -2.84 6.33
C SER A 484 6.95 -3.69 5.05
N GLY A 485 6.40 -3.23 3.94
CA GLY A 485 6.26 -4.01 2.70
C GLY A 485 5.10 -5.00 2.70
N TYR A 486 4.28 -4.98 3.76
CA TYR A 486 3.09 -5.81 3.93
C TYR A 486 1.87 -4.93 4.19
N LEU A 487 0.77 -5.18 3.47
CA LEU A 487 -0.51 -4.50 3.69
C LEU A 487 -1.61 -5.55 3.85
N LEU A 488 -2.39 -5.48 4.93
CA LEU A 488 -3.46 -6.44 5.16
C LEU A 488 -4.57 -6.25 4.13
N LYS A 489 -5.00 -7.34 3.50
CA LYS A 489 -6.12 -7.28 2.54
C LYS A 489 -7.43 -6.93 3.27
N PRO A 490 -8.36 -6.22 2.59
CA PRO A 490 -9.69 -5.97 3.12
C PRO A 490 -10.38 -7.24 3.64
N GLU A 491 -11.17 -7.11 4.72
CA GLU A 491 -11.83 -8.23 5.40
C GLU A 491 -12.62 -9.16 4.45
N ILE A 492 -13.27 -8.58 3.42
CA ILE A 492 -14.04 -9.33 2.43
C ILE A 492 -13.18 -10.26 1.56
N MET A 493 -11.88 -9.96 1.44
CA MET A 493 -10.91 -10.73 0.67
C MET A 493 -10.16 -11.77 1.50
N THR A 494 -10.32 -11.78 2.83
CA THR A 494 -9.62 -12.71 3.74
C THR A 494 -10.59 -13.71 4.40
N ARG A 495 -11.86 -13.34 4.56
CA ARG A 495 -12.88 -14.20 5.19
C ARG A 495 -13.34 -15.36 4.33
N GLY A 496 -13.25 -16.58 4.85
CA GLY A 496 -13.69 -17.80 4.15
C GLY A 496 -15.20 -17.96 3.96
N ASP A 497 -16.02 -17.22 4.71
CA ASP A 497 -17.49 -17.27 4.65
C ASP A 497 -18.10 -16.25 3.68
N LYS A 498 -17.30 -15.30 3.16
CA LYS A 498 -17.76 -14.25 2.24
C LYS A 498 -17.32 -14.55 0.81
N GLN A 499 -18.25 -14.49 -0.14
CA GLN A 499 -17.91 -14.42 -1.57
C GLN A 499 -17.78 -12.96 -1.99
N PHE A 500 -16.86 -12.69 -2.91
CA PHE A 500 -16.60 -11.36 -3.43
C PHE A 500 -16.37 -11.43 -4.92
N ASP A 501 -17.09 -10.60 -5.66
CA ASP A 501 -16.89 -10.37 -7.08
C ASP A 501 -16.21 -9.00 -7.27
N PRO A 502 -14.98 -8.93 -7.80
CA PRO A 502 -14.25 -7.67 -8.00
C PRO A 502 -14.87 -6.83 -9.12
N PHE A 503 -15.75 -7.39 -9.95
CA PHE A 503 -16.49 -6.69 -10.98
C PHE A 503 -17.89 -6.29 -10.53
N THR A 504 -18.23 -6.53 -9.25
CA THR A 504 -19.54 -6.17 -8.69
C THR A 504 -19.85 -4.70 -8.89
N GLU A 505 -21.13 -4.41 -9.11
CA GLU A 505 -21.67 -3.06 -9.08
C GLU A 505 -22.50 -2.80 -7.82
N GLU A 506 -22.71 -3.78 -6.93
CA GLU A 506 -23.79 -3.73 -5.93
C GLU A 506 -23.38 -3.39 -4.49
N ILE A 507 -22.09 -3.25 -4.16
CA ILE A 507 -21.64 -2.87 -2.80
C ILE A 507 -21.20 -1.40 -2.79
N VAL A 508 -21.53 -0.61 -1.76
CA VAL A 508 -21.03 0.78 -1.66
C VAL A 508 -20.71 1.18 -0.23
N ASP A 509 -19.44 1.50 0.01
CA ASP A 509 -18.90 1.91 1.32
C ASP A 509 -18.37 3.36 1.33
N GLY A 510 -18.56 4.15 0.26
CA GLY A 510 -18.18 5.56 0.32
C GLY A 510 -18.44 6.43 -0.91
N ILE A 511 -18.42 7.75 -0.67
CA ILE A 511 -18.34 8.84 -1.62
C ILE A 511 -17.04 9.56 -1.35
N VAL A 512 -16.25 9.84 -2.40
CA VAL A 512 -15.03 10.63 -2.28
C VAL A 512 -15.18 11.87 -3.17
N ALA A 513 -15.09 13.05 -2.59
CA ALA A 513 -15.04 14.31 -3.30
C ALA A 513 -13.74 15.03 -2.99
N ASN A 514 -13.07 15.54 -4.02
CA ASN A 514 -11.85 16.32 -3.88
C ASN A 514 -11.97 17.58 -4.75
N THR A 515 -11.68 18.72 -4.15
CA THR A 515 -11.58 20.00 -4.84
C THR A 515 -10.14 20.45 -4.76
N ILE A 516 -9.51 20.67 -5.90
CA ILE A 516 -8.17 21.27 -5.96
C ILE A 516 -8.37 22.78 -5.90
N ILE A 517 -7.78 23.44 -4.90
CA ILE A 517 -8.01 24.89 -4.66
C ILE A 517 -6.83 25.69 -5.18
N SER A 518 -5.62 25.37 -4.73
CA SER A 518 -4.42 26.10 -5.15
C SER A 518 -3.16 25.26 -5.03
N GLY A 519 -2.07 25.74 -5.61
CA GLY A 519 -0.74 25.15 -5.52
C GLY A 519 0.29 26.17 -5.09
N GLN A 520 1.41 25.70 -4.55
CA GLN A 520 2.48 26.56 -4.03
C GLN A 520 3.86 25.99 -4.39
N PHE A 521 4.74 26.85 -4.90
CA PHE A 521 6.14 26.56 -5.23
C PHE A 521 6.31 25.28 -6.07
N LEU A 522 5.50 25.14 -7.12
CA LEU A 522 5.43 23.89 -7.89
C LEU A 522 6.64 23.70 -8.80
N THR A 523 7.12 24.78 -9.42
CA THR A 523 8.33 24.78 -10.24
C THR A 523 8.98 26.16 -10.21
N ASP A 524 10.30 26.20 -10.43
CA ASP A 524 11.11 27.41 -10.52
C ASP A 524 10.89 28.17 -11.84
N LYS A 525 10.35 27.49 -12.86
CA LYS A 525 10.07 28.05 -14.18
C LYS A 525 8.72 28.72 -14.21
N LYS A 526 8.60 29.83 -14.95
CA LYS A 526 7.31 30.45 -15.26
C LYS A 526 6.61 29.68 -16.38
N VAL A 527 5.77 28.72 -16.03
CA VAL A 527 5.05 27.82 -16.95
C VAL A 527 3.66 27.51 -16.39
N GLY A 528 2.71 27.20 -17.28
CA GLY A 528 1.37 26.78 -16.89
C GLY A 528 1.41 25.40 -16.23
N ILE A 529 0.61 25.21 -15.18
CA ILE A 529 0.52 23.99 -14.39
C ILE A 529 -0.90 23.46 -14.41
N TYR A 530 -1.07 22.15 -14.53
CA TYR A 530 -2.34 21.49 -14.26
C TYR A 530 -2.15 20.35 -13.26
N VAL A 531 -3.24 20.01 -12.56
CA VAL A 531 -3.27 18.93 -11.59
C VAL A 531 -4.22 17.85 -12.08
N GLU A 532 -3.77 16.60 -12.05
CA GLU A 532 -4.60 15.42 -12.28
C GLU A 532 -4.97 14.74 -10.96
N VAL A 533 -6.20 14.27 -10.87
CA VAL A 533 -6.77 13.54 -9.73
C VAL A 533 -7.31 12.21 -10.24
N ASP A 534 -6.58 11.14 -9.96
CA ASP A 534 -6.96 9.77 -10.33
C ASP A 534 -7.43 9.00 -9.09
N LEU A 535 -8.40 8.10 -9.29
CA LEU A 535 -8.80 7.10 -8.31
C LEU A 535 -8.46 5.71 -8.86
N PHE A 536 -7.70 4.93 -8.09
CA PHE A 536 -7.37 3.54 -8.39
C PHE A 536 -8.05 2.64 -7.36
N GLY A 537 -8.58 1.49 -7.80
CA GLY A 537 -9.27 0.55 -6.93
C GLY A 537 -9.86 -0.59 -7.76
N LEU A 538 -11.06 -1.05 -7.40
CA LEU A 538 -11.81 -1.96 -8.25
C LEU A 538 -12.03 -1.35 -9.66
N PRO A 539 -12.31 -2.17 -10.69
CA PRO A 539 -12.53 -1.68 -12.05
C PRO A 539 -13.61 -0.59 -12.13
N GLN A 540 -14.68 -0.72 -11.36
CA GLN A 540 -15.78 0.27 -11.31
C GLN A 540 -15.40 1.55 -10.55
N ASP A 541 -14.55 1.44 -9.54
CA ASP A 541 -14.04 2.56 -8.75
C ASP A 541 -12.99 3.37 -9.52
N THR A 542 -12.24 2.71 -10.41
CA THR A 542 -11.12 3.33 -11.09
C THR A 542 -11.59 4.44 -12.04
N LYS A 543 -11.12 5.67 -11.81
CA LYS A 543 -11.37 6.86 -12.64
C LYS A 543 -10.06 7.57 -12.86
N ARG A 544 -9.71 7.87 -14.11
CA ARG A 544 -8.41 8.44 -14.48
C ARG A 544 -8.56 9.67 -15.35
N ARG A 545 -7.52 10.51 -15.37
CA ARG A 545 -7.36 11.71 -16.19
C ARG A 545 -8.40 12.80 -15.90
N CYS A 546 -8.90 12.87 -14.66
CA CYS A 546 -9.64 14.03 -14.20
C CYS A 546 -8.63 15.13 -13.92
N LYS A 547 -8.63 16.21 -14.71
CA LYS A 547 -7.61 17.26 -14.62
C LYS A 547 -8.22 18.64 -14.47
N THR A 548 -7.52 19.51 -13.77
CA THR A 548 -7.85 20.95 -13.72
C THR A 548 -7.53 21.62 -15.05
N LYS A 549 -8.01 22.85 -15.22
CA LYS A 549 -7.47 23.74 -16.25
C LYS A 549 -5.98 24.03 -15.98
N THR A 550 -5.24 24.27 -17.05
CA THR A 550 -3.85 24.75 -16.95
C THR A 550 -3.85 26.18 -16.41
N SER A 551 -2.96 26.48 -15.46
CA SER A 551 -2.76 27.84 -14.97
C SER A 551 -2.14 28.72 -16.06
N ASN A 552 -2.46 30.02 -16.04
CA ASN A 552 -2.00 30.98 -17.05
C ASN A 552 -0.54 31.40 -16.85
N GLY A 553 0.41 30.45 -16.98
CA GLY A 553 1.84 30.70 -16.77
C GLY A 553 2.22 30.96 -15.32
N ASN A 554 1.32 30.71 -14.36
CA ASN A 554 1.59 30.81 -12.92
C ASN A 554 1.93 29.44 -12.34
N SER A 555 3.17 29.28 -11.91
CA SER A 555 3.71 28.07 -11.28
C SER A 555 4.04 28.25 -9.79
N MET A 556 4.02 29.49 -9.29
CA MET A 556 4.40 29.82 -7.93
C MET A 556 3.24 29.70 -6.96
N ASP A 557 2.08 30.27 -7.31
CA ASP A 557 0.88 30.32 -6.48
C ASP A 557 -0.43 30.21 -7.31
N PRO A 558 -0.57 29.23 -8.23
CA PRO A 558 -1.78 29.08 -9.02
C PRO A 558 -3.00 28.78 -8.15
N VAL A 559 -4.14 29.39 -8.49
CA VAL A 559 -5.46 29.13 -7.89
C VAL A 559 -6.38 28.56 -8.96
N TRP A 560 -7.05 27.45 -8.66
CA TRP A 560 -8.04 26.79 -9.50
C TRP A 560 -9.41 26.93 -8.82
N GLU A 561 -10.19 27.91 -9.26
CA GLU A 561 -11.52 28.15 -8.72
C GLU A 561 -12.53 27.12 -9.26
N ASP A 562 -13.35 26.57 -8.37
CA ASP A 562 -14.50 25.68 -8.66
C ASP A 562 -14.20 24.35 -9.40
N GLU A 563 -12.94 23.90 -9.43
CA GLU A 563 -12.55 22.60 -9.99
C GLU A 563 -12.77 21.47 -8.97
N ARG A 564 -14.01 20.97 -8.91
CA ARG A 564 -14.43 19.88 -8.02
C ARG A 564 -14.54 18.55 -8.75
N PHE A 565 -13.77 17.56 -8.30
CA PHE A 565 -13.84 16.17 -8.74
C PHE A 565 -14.63 15.34 -7.73
N VAL A 566 -15.74 14.73 -8.18
CA VAL A 566 -16.60 13.90 -7.32
C VAL A 566 -16.66 12.48 -7.84
N PHE A 567 -16.25 11.54 -6.99
CA PHE A 567 -16.36 10.11 -7.19
C PHE A 567 -17.57 9.62 -6.37
N TYR A 568 -18.75 9.64 -7.02
CA TYR A 568 -20.05 9.42 -6.37
C TYR A 568 -20.28 8.02 -5.81
N LYS A 569 -19.50 7.03 -6.26
CA LYS A 569 -19.67 5.64 -5.86
C LYS A 569 -18.29 4.99 -5.81
N VAL A 570 -17.81 4.73 -4.61
CA VAL A 570 -16.63 3.91 -4.34
C VAL A 570 -17.09 2.64 -3.63
N ILE A 571 -16.98 1.53 -4.35
CA ILE A 571 -17.48 0.21 -3.97
C ILE A 571 -16.68 -0.34 -2.80
N LEU A 572 -15.34 -0.31 -2.90
CA LEU A 572 -14.45 -0.82 -1.85
C LEU A 572 -13.38 0.22 -1.48
N PRO A 573 -13.71 1.21 -0.62
CA PRO A 573 -12.79 2.27 -0.22
C PRO A 573 -11.51 1.79 0.47
N SER A 574 -11.55 0.63 1.13
CA SER A 574 -10.38 0.02 1.78
C SER A 574 -9.33 -0.50 0.79
N LEU A 575 -9.70 -0.71 -0.48
CA LEU A 575 -8.78 -1.08 -1.56
C LEU A 575 -8.46 0.10 -2.48
N ALA A 576 -9.16 1.22 -2.35
CA ALA A 576 -9.05 2.35 -3.24
C ALA A 576 -7.99 3.37 -2.78
N SER A 577 -7.25 3.92 -3.73
CA SER A 577 -6.21 4.94 -3.52
C SER A 577 -6.43 6.13 -4.45
N LEU A 578 -6.43 7.32 -3.88
CA LEU A 578 -6.45 8.59 -4.60
C LEU A 578 -5.02 9.00 -4.95
N ARG A 579 -4.77 9.35 -6.21
CA ARG A 579 -3.50 9.92 -6.68
C ARG A 579 -3.74 11.34 -7.15
N ILE A 580 -3.00 12.29 -6.57
CA ILE A 580 -2.99 13.69 -7.00
C ILE A 580 -1.61 13.98 -7.58
N SER A 581 -1.53 14.45 -8.82
CA SER A 581 -0.26 14.71 -9.50
C SER A 581 -0.27 16.03 -10.24
N ALA A 582 0.81 16.79 -10.14
CA ALA A 582 1.01 18.06 -10.83
C ALA A 582 1.93 17.89 -12.05
N PHE A 583 1.60 18.60 -13.12
CA PHE A 583 2.33 18.60 -14.38
C PHE A 583 2.46 20.01 -14.95
N GLU A 584 3.57 20.27 -15.65
CA GLU A 584 3.69 21.44 -16.52
C GLU A 584 2.78 21.28 -17.76
N GLU A 585 2.43 22.39 -18.40
CA GLU A 585 1.58 22.43 -19.61
C GLU A 585 2.08 21.55 -20.76
N ASN A 586 3.39 21.35 -20.85
CA ASN A 586 4.05 20.45 -21.83
C ASN A 586 3.94 18.95 -21.48
N GLY A 587 3.32 18.60 -20.34
CA GLY A 587 3.20 17.23 -19.84
C GLY A 587 4.36 16.77 -18.94
N ARG A 588 5.33 17.62 -18.62
CA ARG A 588 6.42 17.29 -17.71
C ARG A 588 5.90 17.08 -16.30
N PHE A 589 6.27 15.94 -15.71
CA PHE A 589 5.95 15.59 -14.33
C PHE A 589 6.66 16.52 -13.34
N ILE A 590 5.92 16.98 -12.32
CA ILE A 590 6.46 17.79 -11.23
C ILE A 590 6.53 16.97 -9.94
N GLY A 591 5.40 16.36 -9.58
CA GLY A 591 5.31 15.60 -8.36
C GLY A 591 3.92 15.02 -8.15
N HIS A 592 3.80 14.08 -7.23
CA HIS A 592 2.54 13.40 -6.93
C HIS A 592 2.37 13.09 -5.44
N ARG A 593 1.17 12.67 -5.06
CA ARG A 593 0.88 12.05 -3.77
C ARG A 593 -0.15 10.96 -3.94
N ILE A 594 0.05 9.83 -3.28
CA ILE A 594 -0.91 8.72 -3.21
C ILE A 594 -1.47 8.63 -1.79
N LEU A 595 -2.78 8.59 -1.69
CA LEU A 595 -3.54 8.66 -0.44
C LEU A 595 -4.63 7.56 -0.43
N PRO A 596 -4.55 6.56 0.47
CA PRO A 596 -5.60 5.57 0.65
C PRO A 596 -6.92 6.25 1.01
N VAL A 597 -8.01 5.89 0.34
CA VAL A 597 -9.32 6.52 0.54
C VAL A 597 -9.82 6.30 1.97
N SER A 598 -9.53 5.15 2.56
CA SER A 598 -9.81 4.85 3.97
C SER A 598 -9.14 5.83 4.94
N SER A 599 -8.01 6.41 4.55
CA SER A 599 -7.18 7.27 5.40
C SER A 599 -7.34 8.78 5.12
N LEU A 600 -8.10 9.15 4.08
CA LEU A 600 -8.35 10.54 3.74
C LEU A 600 -9.15 11.24 4.83
N LYS A 601 -8.58 12.30 5.44
CA LYS A 601 -9.32 13.15 6.36
C LYS A 601 -10.09 14.23 5.61
N ARG A 602 -11.28 14.59 6.07
CA ARG A 602 -12.10 15.66 5.49
C ARG A 602 -11.51 17.06 5.73
N GLY A 603 -11.85 18.02 4.88
CA GLY A 603 -11.59 19.46 5.07
C GLY A 603 -10.47 20.03 4.22
N TYR A 604 -10.08 21.27 4.53
CA TYR A 604 -9.01 22.02 3.85
C TYR A 604 -7.65 21.57 4.37
N ARG A 605 -6.82 21.02 3.49
CA ARG A 605 -5.53 20.42 3.87
C ARG A 605 -4.45 20.69 2.83
N TYR A 606 -3.22 20.77 3.32
CA TYR A 606 -2.05 20.77 2.46
C TYR A 606 -1.59 19.35 2.15
N ILE A 607 -1.27 19.15 0.88
CA ILE A 607 -0.64 17.95 0.37
C ILE A 607 0.72 18.33 -0.17
N ASN A 608 1.77 17.91 0.55
CA ASN A 608 3.14 18.04 0.06
C ASN A 608 3.35 16.99 -1.05
N LEU A 609 3.84 17.45 -2.20
CA LEU A 609 4.08 16.61 -3.36
C LEU A 609 5.38 15.83 -3.20
N ARG A 610 5.51 14.77 -3.98
CA ARG A 610 6.64 13.84 -3.95
C ARG A 610 7.17 13.54 -5.34
N THR A 611 8.44 13.19 -5.41
CA THR A 611 9.10 12.71 -6.62
C THR A 611 8.49 11.39 -7.10
N GLU A 612 8.92 10.92 -8.27
CA GLU A 612 8.54 9.61 -8.83
C GLU A 612 8.91 8.45 -7.89
N PHE A 613 9.97 8.61 -7.09
CA PHE A 613 10.44 7.62 -6.10
C PHE A 613 9.76 7.79 -4.72
N ASN A 614 8.63 8.51 -4.67
CA ASN A 614 7.88 8.82 -3.45
C ASN A 614 8.71 9.54 -2.35
N GLN A 615 9.75 10.29 -2.73
CA GLN A 615 10.51 11.14 -1.80
C GLN A 615 9.86 12.53 -1.68
N PRO A 616 9.80 13.14 -0.48
CA PRO A 616 9.17 14.45 -0.29
C PRO A 616 9.88 15.54 -1.07
N LEU A 617 9.12 16.33 -1.86
CA LEU A 617 9.62 17.57 -2.42
C LEU A 617 9.68 18.64 -1.32
N LEU A 618 10.67 19.54 -1.42
CA LEU A 618 10.96 20.47 -0.33
C LEU A 618 9.83 21.48 -0.09
N VAL A 619 9.24 22.06 -1.15
CA VAL A 619 8.29 23.19 -1.02
C VAL A 619 6.99 23.02 -1.82
N ALA A 620 7.02 22.16 -2.84
CA ALA A 620 5.90 21.95 -3.75
C ALA A 620 4.72 21.32 -3.00
N SER A 621 3.60 22.03 -2.92
CA SER A 621 2.40 21.53 -2.26
C SER A 621 1.12 22.03 -2.90
N LEU A 622 0.03 21.32 -2.66
CA LEU A 622 -1.32 21.72 -3.07
C LEU A 622 -2.19 21.97 -1.84
N LEU A 623 -2.97 23.04 -1.86
CA LEU A 623 -4.10 23.22 -0.96
C LEU A 623 -5.33 22.58 -1.61
N VAL A 624 -5.94 21.65 -0.90
CA VAL A 624 -7.11 20.91 -1.38
C VAL A 624 -8.22 20.94 -0.33
N TYR A 625 -9.46 20.83 -0.78
CA TYR A 625 -10.56 20.42 0.08
C TYR A 625 -10.94 18.99 -0.26
N THR A 626 -10.89 18.11 0.73
CA THR A 626 -11.19 16.69 0.54
C THR A 626 -12.37 16.28 1.41
N GLU A 627 -13.17 15.35 0.93
CA GLU A 627 -14.37 14.90 1.63
C GLU A 627 -14.66 13.44 1.27
N ALA A 628 -14.38 12.55 2.21
CA ALA A 628 -14.82 11.17 2.17
C ALA A 628 -16.02 10.97 3.11
N LYS A 629 -17.11 10.40 2.61
CA LYS A 629 -18.37 10.19 3.34
C LYS A 629 -18.90 8.80 3.08
N ASP A 630 -19.72 8.29 3.98
CA ASP A 630 -20.49 7.07 3.71
C ASP A 630 -21.49 7.32 2.58
N TYR A 631 -21.58 6.37 1.65
CA TYR A 631 -22.52 6.48 0.54
C TYR A 631 -23.96 6.28 1.02
N VAL A 632 -24.83 7.19 0.61
CA VAL A 632 -26.27 7.06 0.83
C VAL A 632 -26.98 7.10 -0.52
N PRO A 633 -27.62 5.99 -0.95
CA PRO A 633 -28.39 5.98 -2.19
C PRO A 633 -29.47 7.08 -2.17
N ASN A 634 -29.68 7.76 -3.31
CA ASN A 634 -30.65 8.87 -3.42
C ASN A 634 -32.05 8.48 -2.93
N GLN A 635 -32.49 7.25 -3.22
CA GLN A 635 -33.77 6.68 -2.78
C GLN A 635 -33.90 6.50 -1.25
N HIS A 636 -32.81 6.58 -0.50
CA HIS A 636 -32.76 6.37 0.95
C HIS A 636 -32.36 7.61 1.75
N MET A 637 -31.96 8.69 1.08
CA MET A 637 -31.54 9.96 1.71
C MET A 637 -32.56 10.47 2.75
N GLY A 638 -33.86 10.48 2.42
CA GLY A 638 -34.90 10.94 3.36
C GLY A 638 -35.03 10.08 4.62
N LYS A 639 -34.82 8.75 4.52
CA LYS A 639 -34.83 7.84 5.67
C LYS A 639 -33.56 8.00 6.51
N PHE A 640 -32.42 8.14 5.85
CA PHE A 640 -31.13 8.33 6.51
C PHE A 640 -31.08 9.63 7.30
N ALA A 641 -31.50 10.75 6.70
CA ALA A 641 -31.60 12.04 7.38
C ALA A 641 -32.49 11.97 8.64
N LYS A 642 -33.62 11.26 8.55
CA LYS A 642 -34.50 11.03 9.70
C LYS A 642 -33.82 10.21 10.80
N LEU A 643 -33.09 9.14 10.44
CA LEU A 643 -32.35 8.31 11.40
C LEU A 643 -31.25 9.12 12.11
N ILE A 644 -30.43 9.87 11.36
CA ILE A 644 -29.40 10.75 11.94
C ILE A 644 -30.02 11.78 12.87
N SER A 645 -31.16 12.39 12.50
CA SER A 645 -31.86 13.35 13.36
C SER A 645 -32.37 12.71 14.67
N LEU A 646 -32.80 11.45 14.62
CA LEU A 646 -33.25 10.69 15.79
C LEU A 646 -32.07 10.33 16.71
N LEU A 647 -30.94 9.94 16.13
CA LEU A 647 -29.70 9.65 16.85
C LEU A 647 -29.17 10.91 17.56
N ARG A 648 -29.09 12.06 16.85
CA ARG A 648 -28.69 13.34 17.46
C ARG A 648 -29.62 13.78 18.60
N LYS A 649 -30.92 13.49 18.50
CA LYS A 649 -31.88 13.76 19.58
C LYS A 649 -31.74 12.82 20.78
N THR A 650 -31.12 11.66 20.60
CA THR A 650 -30.91 10.67 21.67
C THR A 650 -29.53 10.74 22.29
N THR A 651 -28.52 11.29 21.59
CA THR A 651 -27.18 11.58 22.15
C THR A 651 -27.11 12.91 22.91
N TYR A 652 -28.09 13.80 22.75
CA TYR A 652 -28.29 14.97 23.63
C TYR A 652 -28.92 14.55 24.97
N VAL A 653 -28.22 13.72 25.74
CA VAL A 653 -28.48 13.59 27.19
C VAL A 653 -27.39 14.42 27.86
N PRO A 654 -27.72 15.58 28.47
CA PRO A 654 -26.76 16.29 29.30
C PRO A 654 -26.23 15.29 30.31
N SER A 655 -24.93 15.32 30.59
CA SER A 655 -24.28 14.50 31.61
C SER A 655 -24.88 14.80 32.99
N LEU A 656 -26.04 14.23 33.27
CA LEU A 656 -26.69 14.25 34.57
C LEU A 656 -26.00 13.19 35.42
N SER A 657 -25.68 13.56 36.65
CA SER A 657 -25.09 12.68 37.65
C SER A 657 -26.00 11.45 37.91
N LEU A 658 -25.39 10.34 38.35
CA LEU A 658 -26.10 9.11 38.71
C LEU A 658 -27.18 9.30 39.78
N GLU A 659 -27.11 10.39 40.55
CA GLU A 659 -28.10 10.77 41.56
C GLU A 659 -29.33 11.45 40.94
N GLU A 660 -29.16 12.28 39.90
CA GLU A 660 -30.25 12.95 39.19
C GLU A 660 -31.09 11.97 38.34
N LEU A 661 -30.47 10.91 37.84
CA LEU A 661 -31.15 9.83 37.09
C LEU A 661 -32.09 8.98 37.97
N LYS A 662 -31.84 8.88 39.28
CA LYS A 662 -32.70 8.11 40.21
C LYS A 662 -34.01 8.83 40.55
N GLN A 663 -34.07 10.16 40.42
CA GLN A 663 -35.24 10.94 40.83
C GLN A 663 -36.29 11.13 39.74
N ASN A 664 -35.95 10.90 38.45
CA ASN A 664 -36.80 11.34 37.35
C ASN A 664 -37.79 10.25 36.86
N LYS A 665 -38.95 10.13 37.53
CA LYS A 665 -40.04 9.17 37.21
C LYS A 665 -40.55 9.24 35.76
N ASN A 666 -40.37 10.37 35.08
CA ASN A 666 -40.81 10.56 33.69
C ASN A 666 -39.92 9.83 32.68
N LEU A 667 -38.60 9.69 32.95
CA LEU A 667 -37.67 8.97 32.08
C LEU A 667 -37.92 7.46 32.11
N THR A 668 -38.28 6.90 33.27
CA THR A 668 -38.62 5.46 33.36
C THR A 668 -39.90 5.12 32.59
N LYS A 669 -40.89 6.03 32.58
CA LYS A 669 -42.11 5.91 31.75
C LYS A 669 -41.79 6.00 30.25
N LEU A 670 -40.93 6.94 29.86
CA LEU A 670 -40.53 7.11 28.46
C LEU A 670 -39.75 5.88 27.95
N ARG A 671 -38.84 5.34 28.75
CA ARG A 671 -38.06 4.13 28.41
C ARG A 671 -38.96 2.90 28.29
N LYS A 672 -39.95 2.73 29.18
CA LYS A 672 -40.96 1.64 29.06
C LYS A 672 -41.81 1.77 27.80
N LYS A 673 -42.17 3.00 27.41
CA LYS A 673 -42.91 3.26 26.16
C LYS A 673 -42.05 2.93 24.92
N GLN A 674 -40.79 3.36 24.90
CA GLN A 674 -39.86 3.09 23.80
C GLN A 674 -39.55 1.61 23.62
N ILE A 675 -39.38 0.85 24.70
CA ILE A 675 -39.19 -0.61 24.65
C ILE A 675 -40.44 -1.30 24.08
N LYS A 676 -41.64 -0.83 24.45
CA LYS A 676 -42.90 -1.34 23.92
C LYS A 676 -43.02 -1.08 22.41
N ASP A 677 -42.71 0.14 21.97
CA ASP A 677 -42.78 0.54 20.56
C ASP A 677 -41.73 -0.22 19.71
N PHE A 678 -40.53 -0.45 20.24
CA PHE A 678 -39.49 -1.25 19.58
C PHE A 678 -39.90 -2.72 19.42
N ASN A 679 -40.49 -3.31 20.46
CA ASN A 679 -40.99 -4.69 20.41
C ASN A 679 -42.18 -4.86 19.44
N GLU A 680 -43.02 -3.84 19.27
CA GLU A 680 -44.07 -3.84 18.24
C GLU A 680 -43.52 -3.73 16.82
N LEU A 681 -42.48 -2.91 16.61
CA LEU A 681 -41.77 -2.81 15.33
C LEU A 681 -41.08 -4.12 14.94
N GLN A 682 -40.42 -4.78 15.90
CA GLN A 682 -39.84 -6.12 15.72
C GLN A 682 -40.91 -7.15 15.33
N LYS A 683 -42.06 -7.18 16.02
CA LYS A 683 -43.18 -8.08 15.66
C LYS A 683 -43.76 -7.79 14.27
N LYS A 684 -43.85 -6.52 13.86
CA LYS A 684 -44.31 -6.14 12.51
C LYS A 684 -43.31 -6.55 11.43
N ASN A 685 -42.00 -6.44 11.69
CA ASN A 685 -40.97 -6.92 10.77
C ASN A 685 -40.95 -8.44 10.67
N GLN A 686 -41.06 -9.17 11.78
CA GLN A 686 -41.14 -10.64 11.76
C GLN A 686 -42.34 -11.13 10.94
N LYS A 687 -43.50 -10.48 11.08
CA LYS A 687 -44.70 -10.79 10.27
C LYS A 687 -44.50 -10.48 8.78
N LYS A 688 -43.75 -9.44 8.41
CA LYS A 688 -43.43 -9.12 7.01
C LYS A 688 -42.41 -10.07 6.40
N VAL A 689 -41.45 -10.55 7.19
CA VAL A 689 -40.49 -11.59 6.76
C VAL A 689 -41.23 -12.90 6.51
N ASN A 690 -42.10 -13.32 7.44
CA ASN A 690 -42.91 -14.53 7.27
C ASN A 690 -43.95 -14.44 6.13
N ALA A 691 -44.44 -13.24 5.80
CA ALA A 691 -45.34 -13.03 4.65
C ALA A 691 -44.61 -13.05 3.30
N LYS A 692 -43.29 -12.79 3.27
CA LYS A 692 -42.48 -12.88 2.05
C LYS A 692 -41.93 -14.27 1.79
N SER A 693 -41.77 -15.10 2.82
CA SER A 693 -41.38 -16.51 2.67
C SER A 693 -42.51 -17.41 2.12
N PHE A 694 -43.75 -16.92 2.04
CA PHE A 694 -44.89 -17.64 1.45
C PHE A 694 -45.09 -17.37 -0.05
N ILE A 695 -44.22 -16.58 -0.70
CA ILE A 695 -44.29 -16.29 -2.15
C ILE A 695 -43.25 -17.11 -2.95
N TRP A 696 -42.45 -17.96 -2.28
CA TRP A 696 -41.54 -18.92 -2.91
C TRP A 696 -41.68 -20.32 -2.29
N MET A 697 -42.90 -20.84 -2.30
CA MET A 697 -43.20 -22.28 -2.27
C MET A 697 -44.23 -22.59 -3.35
#